data_AF-A0A0J8U850-F1
#
_entry.id   AF-A0A0J8U850-F1
#
_cell.length_a   1.000
_cell.length_b   1.000
_cell.length_c   1.000
_cell.angle_alpha   90.00
_cell.angle_beta   90.00
_cell.angle_gamma   90.00
#
_symmetry.space_group_name_H-M   'P 1'
#
loop_
_entity.id
_entity.type
_entity.pdbx_description
1 polymer ?
#
loop_
_entity_poly.entity_id
_entity_poly.type
_entity_poly.pdbx_seq_one_letter_code
_entity_poly.pdbx_strand_id
1 'polypeptide(L)'
;MCRSYNDYDGSGRSCRRCQPTDHQRAAATASRRENRNTMRCVAGNVREMLGPTSAAAVAQLPPSMLSNLVVSLDAVSPGIGKEMLRSPTGALRRVPGGHNNVFTETRERTGGAEKSSRGKGDPMAVSKVQLASALCERDLIERGAIADPLVAAAELDRVETRIDAIASGAITAPAPGTKFDELPPRTQMFYARHTLDEVTALTAVSQRMSDKLFDEVTNQAQVAAAPRKAAPIISQVGGEQAHVLTAGELLSKAGGPNGVEIADGVVLHRGDRGGATVLVDGLRLPVDSDARVQEILGRIPRVDFGAATRVPAGANSSGMNTVVQSMLTGTSPRAQSMRMAAKRRIIERTFYGDTPMSYTVDENGKERLLAGKARAYTAERLASRPHSSRHGADGEAQTTRIEGFDVARNLRFARAARSKMLEKLPQEVRAVRAPEAKLKRYAGPVETADREAAARAGFQIRHPANTLDADYPAARRALQIDWTGSRTPVPASPPGKGLSAEHMDVRAEGARMVAAANQVARFGRNPELVSADALVADAKLGQAFEVWKAVRVRDHTPRVLTAAHPVPAAYRGREAEFVRDVFPNGGAFTTKGYTMARSDGAVRGGQGRVRVHYLTSDGMPVTGGDVIENATTFRVVSTEVADDGTIEVRAVSDQVAARIQQKASRRR
;
A
#
# COMPACT_ATOMS: atom_id res chain seq x y z
N MET A 1 27.55 40.51 22.75
CA MET A 1 26.27 39.95 22.26
C MET A 1 26.58 38.89 21.22
N CYS A 2 26.15 37.65 21.43
CA CYS A 2 26.30 36.59 20.43
C CYS A 2 25.12 36.67 19.45
N ARG A 3 25.38 37.05 18.20
CA ARG A 3 24.36 37.07 17.13
C ARG A 3 24.24 35.69 16.48
N SER A 4 23.03 35.37 16.01
CA SER A 4 22.71 34.10 15.34
C SER A 4 23.34 34.05 13.94
N TYR A 5 23.61 32.83 13.46
CA TYR A 5 24.35 32.54 12.22
C TYR A 5 23.69 33.12 10.94
N ASN A 6 22.41 33.50 11.00
CA ASN A 6 21.65 33.97 9.84
C ASN A 6 22.06 35.38 9.33
N ASP A 7 22.93 36.10 10.04
CA ASP A 7 23.29 37.48 9.68
C ASP A 7 24.53 37.59 8.74
N TYR A 8 25.19 36.49 8.35
CA TYR A 8 26.48 36.54 7.64
C TYR A 8 26.67 35.49 6.53
N ASP A 9 25.78 35.41 5.55
CA ASP A 9 25.91 34.51 4.40
C ASP A 9 26.91 34.96 3.31
N GLY A 10 27.89 35.82 3.63
CA GLY A 10 28.79 36.38 2.62
C GLY A 10 30.20 36.77 3.05
N SER A 11 30.67 36.44 4.26
CA SER A 11 32.03 36.84 4.69
C SER A 11 32.92 35.62 4.98
N GLY A 12 34.14 35.60 4.41
CA GLY A 12 35.17 34.57 4.63
C GLY A 12 35.77 34.54 6.03
N ARG A 13 35.05 34.97 7.07
CA ARG A 13 35.50 34.93 8.46
C ARG A 13 35.12 33.59 9.09
N SER A 14 36.12 32.81 9.50
CA SER A 14 35.92 31.60 10.28
C SER A 14 35.40 31.95 11.68
N CYS A 15 34.17 31.54 12.01
CA CYS A 15 33.63 31.70 13.36
C CYS A 15 34.36 30.75 14.32
N ARG A 16 35.21 31.29 15.21
CA ARG A 16 35.67 30.56 16.41
C ARG A 16 34.48 30.36 17.34
N ARG A 17 34.09 29.11 17.57
CA ARG A 17 33.04 28.75 18.54
C ARG A 17 33.33 29.36 19.91
N CYS A 18 32.31 29.95 20.54
CA CYS A 18 32.39 30.33 21.95
C CYS A 18 32.74 29.09 22.79
N GLN A 19 33.70 29.22 23.70
CA GLN A 19 34.01 28.13 24.62
C GLN A 19 32.79 27.85 25.50
N PRO A 20 32.39 26.57 25.69
CA PRO A 20 31.26 26.24 26.54
C PRO A 20 31.58 26.65 27.97
N THR A 21 30.69 27.44 28.58
CA THR A 21 30.82 27.91 29.97
C THR A 21 30.74 26.75 30.94
N ASP A 22 31.28 26.89 32.15
CA ASP A 22 31.23 25.83 33.16
C ASP A 22 29.80 25.46 33.55
N HIS A 23 28.88 26.44 33.54
CA HIS A 23 27.45 26.20 33.69
C HIS A 23 26.89 25.29 32.57
N GLN A 24 27.25 25.53 31.30
CA GLN A 24 26.83 24.68 30.19
C GLN A 24 27.41 23.26 30.30
N ARG A 25 28.65 23.12 30.79
CA ARG A 25 29.28 21.81 31.02
C ARG A 25 28.60 21.06 32.17
N ALA A 26 28.28 21.73 33.27
CA ALA A 26 27.57 21.16 34.41
C ALA A 26 26.15 20.72 34.02
N ALA A 27 25.39 21.56 33.32
CA ALA A 27 24.06 21.24 32.82
C ALA A 27 24.07 20.05 31.85
N ALA A 28 25.04 20.00 30.93
CA ALA A 28 25.20 18.86 30.02
C ALA A 28 25.55 17.56 30.76
N THR A 29 26.37 17.64 31.82
CA THR A 29 26.74 16.49 32.64
C THR A 29 25.56 15.96 33.46
N ALA A 30 24.78 16.87 34.06
CA ALA A 30 23.55 16.55 34.78
C ALA A 30 22.53 15.86 33.85
N SER A 31 22.28 16.42 32.66
CA SER A 31 21.38 15.82 31.66
C SER A 31 21.85 14.43 31.21
N ARG A 32 23.16 14.22 30.99
CA ARG A 32 23.70 12.88 30.66
C ARG A 32 23.51 11.87 31.80
N ARG A 33 23.55 12.31 33.05
CA ARG A 33 23.32 11.46 34.23
C ARG A 33 21.84 11.10 34.35
N GLU A 34 20.96 12.08 34.19
CA GLU A 34 19.51 11.89 34.17
C GLU A 34 19.09 10.91 33.06
N ASN A 35 19.58 11.09 31.84
CA ASN A 35 19.29 10.20 30.70
C ASN A 35 19.74 8.76 30.97
N ARG A 36 20.92 8.57 31.57
CA ARG A 36 21.42 7.24 31.96
C ARG A 36 20.55 6.59 33.04
N ASN A 37 20.08 7.37 34.01
CA ASN A 37 19.18 6.89 35.05
C ASN A 37 17.81 6.52 34.48
N THR A 38 17.28 7.29 33.54
CA THR A 38 16.04 6.97 32.83
C THR A 38 16.18 5.66 32.04
N MET A 39 17.28 5.48 31.28
CA MET A 39 17.51 4.22 30.56
C MET A 39 17.59 3.01 31.48
N ARG A 40 18.27 3.12 32.63
CA ARG A 40 18.33 2.03 33.62
C ARG A 40 16.96 1.72 34.21
N CYS A 41 16.19 2.75 34.54
CA CYS A 41 14.83 2.60 35.07
C CYS A 41 13.94 1.87 34.07
N VAL A 42 13.93 2.32 32.81
CA VAL A 42 13.12 1.69 31.76
C VAL A 42 13.56 0.25 31.52
N ALA A 43 14.87 -0.01 31.40
CA ALA A 43 15.36 -1.37 31.21
C ALA A 43 15.02 -2.29 32.41
N GLY A 44 15.04 -1.75 33.65
CA GLY A 44 14.60 -2.46 34.85
C GLY A 44 13.11 -2.81 34.79
N ASN A 45 12.25 -1.83 34.51
CA ASN A 45 10.82 -2.04 34.39
C ASN A 45 10.49 -3.02 33.26
N VAL A 46 11.14 -2.89 32.10
CA VAL A 46 10.97 -3.83 30.96
C VAL A 46 11.41 -5.26 31.35
N ARG A 47 12.44 -5.41 32.19
CA ARG A 47 12.87 -6.73 32.66
C ARG A 47 11.79 -7.41 33.49
N GLU A 48 11.13 -6.66 34.36
CA GLU A 48 10.03 -7.15 35.19
C GLU A 48 8.77 -7.43 34.36
N MET A 49 8.42 -6.49 33.46
CA MET A 49 7.18 -6.54 32.69
C MET A 49 7.22 -7.50 31.49
N LEU A 50 8.35 -7.60 30.79
CA LEU A 50 8.46 -8.28 29.48
C LEU A 50 9.52 -9.37 29.49
N GLY A 51 10.65 -9.14 30.16
CA GLY A 51 11.67 -10.16 30.38
C GLY A 51 13.09 -9.69 30.06
N PRO A 52 14.10 -10.57 30.24
CA PRO A 52 15.51 -10.19 30.16
C PRO A 52 15.97 -9.84 28.74
N THR A 53 15.42 -10.48 27.71
CA THR A 53 15.80 -10.27 26.30
C THR A 53 15.39 -8.88 25.82
N SER A 54 14.12 -8.52 26.04
CA SER A 54 13.61 -7.17 25.80
C SER A 54 14.37 -6.11 26.59
N ALA A 55 14.62 -6.34 27.88
CA ALA A 55 15.38 -5.41 28.71
C ALA A 55 16.81 -5.17 28.21
N ALA A 56 17.48 -6.23 27.76
CA ALA A 56 18.82 -6.12 27.18
C ALA A 56 18.82 -5.30 25.89
N ALA A 57 17.83 -5.50 25.01
CA ALA A 57 17.69 -4.73 23.77
C ALA A 57 17.43 -3.24 24.06
N VAL A 58 16.55 -2.93 25.03
CA VAL A 58 16.28 -1.56 25.46
C VAL A 58 17.50 -0.90 26.09
N ALA A 59 18.27 -1.62 26.90
CA ALA A 59 19.48 -1.09 27.53
C ALA A 59 20.58 -0.71 26.51
N GLN A 60 20.60 -1.34 25.33
CA GLN A 60 21.54 -1.04 24.25
C GLN A 60 21.14 0.19 23.42
N LEU A 61 19.93 0.72 23.60
CA LEU A 61 19.49 1.90 22.86
C LEU A 61 20.22 3.16 23.31
N PRO A 62 20.61 4.05 22.36
CA PRO A 62 21.00 5.41 22.72
C PRO A 62 19.84 6.12 23.43
N PRO A 63 20.08 6.88 24.53
CA PRO A 63 19.00 7.56 25.25
C PRO A 63 18.14 8.45 24.36
N SER A 64 18.74 9.03 23.30
CA SER A 64 18.05 9.87 22.33
C SER A 64 16.99 9.16 21.49
N MET A 65 16.94 7.82 21.52
CA MET A 65 16.02 7.00 20.72
C MET A 65 14.91 6.36 21.55
N LEU A 66 14.90 6.58 22.86
CA LEU A 66 13.91 6.01 23.78
C LEU A 66 12.49 6.47 23.45
N SER A 67 12.33 7.71 22.98
CA SER A 67 11.03 8.24 22.51
C SER A 67 10.41 7.39 21.41
N ASN A 68 11.21 6.96 20.42
CA ASN A 68 10.72 6.17 19.30
C ASN A 68 10.28 4.77 19.75
N LEU A 69 11.01 4.14 20.68
CA LEU A 69 10.63 2.86 21.27
C LEU A 69 9.30 2.99 22.02
N VAL A 70 9.17 3.99 22.90
CA VAL A 70 7.95 4.18 23.70
C VAL A 70 6.74 4.42 22.79
N VAL A 71 6.91 5.20 21.73
CA VAL A 71 5.87 5.44 20.71
C VAL A 71 5.45 4.14 20.01
N SER A 72 6.42 3.32 19.58
CA SER A 72 6.12 2.05 18.92
C SER A 72 5.34 1.11 19.82
N LEU A 73 5.71 1.04 21.12
CA LEU A 73 5.05 0.13 22.06
C LEU A 73 3.67 0.63 22.50
N ASP A 74 3.48 1.94 22.67
CA ASP A 74 2.15 2.52 22.95
C ASP A 74 1.18 2.32 21.77
N ALA A 75 1.67 2.10 20.54
CA ALA A 75 0.82 1.76 19.41
C ALA A 75 0.24 0.34 19.51
N VAL A 76 0.93 -0.57 20.20
CA VAL A 76 0.53 -1.98 20.36
C VAL A 76 -0.21 -2.20 21.67
N SER A 77 0.28 -1.62 22.76
CA SER A 77 -0.33 -1.69 24.10
C SER A 77 -0.48 -0.27 24.66
N PRO A 78 -1.65 0.37 24.48
CA PRO A 78 -1.87 1.74 24.93
C PRO A 78 -1.63 1.91 26.43
N GLY A 79 -0.70 2.80 26.81
CA GLY A 79 -0.40 3.10 28.22
C GLY A 79 0.84 2.42 28.75
N ILE A 80 1.43 1.46 28.02
CA ILE A 80 2.67 0.79 28.39
C ILE A 80 3.83 1.78 28.57
N GLY A 81 3.83 2.89 27.82
CA GLY A 81 4.83 3.94 27.96
C GLY A 81 4.87 4.54 29.37
N LYS A 82 3.71 4.68 30.03
CA LYS A 82 3.62 5.20 31.40
C LYS A 82 4.19 4.21 32.40
N GLU A 83 3.99 2.92 32.18
CA GLU A 83 4.50 1.85 33.05
C GLU A 83 6.02 1.72 32.90
N MET A 84 6.52 1.73 31.66
CA MET A 84 7.95 1.73 31.36
C MET A 84 8.68 2.91 32.01
N LEU A 85 8.08 4.11 32.03
CA LEU A 85 8.71 5.33 32.54
C LEU A 85 8.47 5.58 34.04
N ARG A 86 7.66 4.74 34.70
CA ARG A 86 7.33 4.90 36.12
C ARG A 86 8.57 4.64 36.97
N SER A 87 8.99 5.64 37.74
CA SER A 87 10.04 5.47 38.73
C SER A 87 9.54 4.72 39.97
N PRO A 88 10.42 4.18 40.82
CA PRO A 88 10.03 3.52 42.07
C PRO A 88 9.21 4.41 43.01
N THR A 89 9.32 5.74 42.89
CA THR A 89 8.53 6.70 43.67
C THR A 89 7.17 7.03 43.04
N GLY A 90 6.78 6.35 41.95
CA GLY A 90 5.53 6.58 41.22
C GLY A 90 5.58 7.75 40.22
N ALA A 91 6.59 8.62 40.28
CA ALA A 91 6.75 9.73 39.35
C ALA A 91 7.16 9.24 37.95
N LEU A 92 6.63 9.86 36.89
CA LEU A 92 7.01 9.55 35.51
C LEU A 92 8.32 10.23 35.13
N ARG A 93 9.28 9.45 34.64
CA ARG A 93 10.55 9.99 34.16
C ARG A 93 10.39 10.71 32.82
N ARG A 94 11.18 11.77 32.63
CA ARG A 94 11.27 12.48 31.35
C ARG A 94 11.90 11.57 30.28
N VAL A 95 11.27 11.50 29.12
CA VAL A 95 11.79 10.78 27.94
C VAL A 95 12.91 11.60 27.28
N PRO A 96 14.15 11.09 27.20
CA PRO A 96 15.21 11.77 26.48
C PRO A 96 14.97 11.72 24.96
N GLY A 97 15.45 12.74 24.23
CA GLY A 97 15.44 12.72 22.76
C GLY A 97 14.12 13.05 22.08
N GLY A 98 13.19 13.72 22.75
CA GLY A 98 11.88 14.08 22.19
C GLY A 98 11.90 14.88 20.87
N HIS A 99 12.99 15.56 20.54
CA HIS A 99 13.19 16.29 19.27
C HIS A 99 13.90 15.46 18.18
N ASN A 100 14.22 14.19 18.45
CA ASN A 100 14.98 13.30 17.57
C ASN A 100 14.08 12.17 17.08
N ASN A 101 13.08 12.53 16.31
CA ASN A 101 12.19 11.57 15.69
C ASN A 101 12.92 10.89 14.51
N VAL A 102 12.80 9.57 14.38
CA VAL A 102 13.41 8.81 13.26
C VAL A 102 12.91 9.32 11.89
N PHE A 103 11.73 9.93 11.87
CA PHE A 103 11.04 10.37 10.66
C PHE A 103 11.25 11.85 10.29
N THR A 104 11.96 12.64 11.09
CA THR A 104 12.36 13.99 10.69
C THR A 104 13.62 13.90 9.83
N GLU A 105 13.44 13.81 8.51
CA GLU A 105 14.51 13.76 7.49
C GLU A 105 15.37 15.03 7.39
N THR A 106 15.10 16.07 8.19
CA THR A 106 16.02 17.19 8.30
C THR A 106 17.29 16.75 9.02
N ARG A 107 18.25 16.29 8.20
CA ARG A 107 19.66 16.67 8.34
C ARG A 107 19.70 18.19 8.38
N GLU A 108 19.41 18.79 9.53
CA GLU A 108 19.87 20.14 9.77
C GLU A 108 21.38 20.08 9.60
N ARG A 109 21.89 20.55 8.46
CA ARG A 109 23.30 20.87 8.24
C ARG A 109 23.66 22.03 9.17
N THR A 110 23.56 21.82 10.48
CA THR A 110 24.23 22.64 11.47
C THR A 110 25.68 22.19 11.41
N GLY A 111 26.50 22.95 10.69
CA GLY A 111 27.94 22.74 10.58
C GLY A 111 28.57 22.44 11.95
N GLY A 112 28.87 21.16 12.17
CA GLY A 112 29.62 20.63 13.30
C GLY A 112 28.85 20.26 14.59
N ALA A 113 27.54 19.96 14.53
CA ALA A 113 26.81 19.37 15.66
C ALA A 113 26.90 17.81 15.74
N GLU A 114 27.83 17.17 15.02
CA GLU A 114 27.95 15.71 14.96
C GLU A 114 28.28 15.03 16.31
N LYS A 115 28.82 15.76 17.30
CA LYS A 115 29.19 15.16 18.61
C LYS A 115 28.02 15.00 19.59
N SER A 116 26.92 15.76 19.45
CA SER A 116 25.73 15.64 20.32
C SER A 116 24.63 14.77 19.72
N SER A 117 24.72 14.43 18.44
CA SER A 117 23.75 13.64 17.67
C SER A 117 24.30 12.28 17.24
N ARG A 118 25.26 11.69 17.98
CA ARG A 118 25.87 10.38 17.67
C ARG A 118 24.87 9.23 17.43
N GLY A 119 23.63 9.33 17.90
CA GLY A 119 22.56 8.37 17.58
C GLY A 119 21.86 8.58 16.24
N LYS A 120 21.87 9.80 15.66
CA LYS A 120 21.27 10.11 14.34
C LYS A 120 22.17 9.72 13.17
N GLY A 121 23.48 9.67 13.39
CA GLY A 121 24.48 9.30 12.38
C GLY A 121 24.81 7.81 12.31
N ASP A 122 24.32 7.00 13.26
CA ASP A 122 24.50 5.55 13.25
C ASP A 122 23.41 4.92 12.36
N PRO A 123 23.72 4.41 11.15
CA PRO A 123 22.76 3.74 10.30
C PRO A 123 22.11 2.52 10.99
N MET A 124 22.74 1.98 12.05
CA MET A 124 22.20 0.89 12.85
C MET A 124 21.29 1.34 14.00
N ALA A 125 21.20 2.64 14.30
CA ALA A 125 20.36 3.11 15.40
C ALA A 125 18.87 2.87 15.15
N VAL A 126 18.41 3.02 13.91
CA VAL A 126 17.02 2.71 13.52
C VAL A 126 16.75 1.21 13.66
N SER A 127 17.67 0.38 13.19
CA SER A 127 17.57 -1.09 13.29
C SER A 127 17.56 -1.57 14.74
N LYS A 128 18.33 -0.94 15.63
CA LYS A 128 18.33 -1.24 17.08
C LYS A 128 17.00 -0.90 17.73
N VAL A 129 16.38 0.23 17.38
CA VAL A 129 15.04 0.60 17.86
C VAL A 129 13.99 -0.39 17.35
N GLN A 130 14.03 -0.70 16.06
CA GLN A 130 13.12 -1.67 15.45
C GLN A 130 13.26 -3.06 16.10
N LEU A 131 14.49 -3.47 16.45
CA LEU A 131 14.73 -4.75 17.13
C LEU A 131 14.20 -4.73 18.57
N ALA A 132 14.51 -3.68 19.34
CA ALA A 132 14.03 -3.55 20.71
C ALA A 132 12.49 -3.51 20.78
N SER A 133 11.87 -2.77 19.86
CA SER A 133 10.40 -2.73 19.71
C SER A 133 9.83 -4.09 19.33
N ALA A 134 10.43 -4.81 18.38
CA ALA A 134 9.96 -6.12 17.97
C ALA A 134 10.02 -7.14 19.11
N LEU A 135 11.13 -7.16 19.86
CA LEU A 135 11.30 -8.06 21.00
C LEU A 135 10.28 -7.76 22.12
N CYS A 136 10.06 -6.48 22.42
CA CYS A 136 9.06 -6.08 23.41
C CYS A 136 7.63 -6.42 22.94
N GLU A 137 7.31 -6.22 21.66
CA GLU A 137 6.02 -6.60 21.06
C GLU A 137 5.77 -8.11 21.15
N ARG A 138 6.77 -8.93 20.81
CA ARG A 138 6.69 -10.39 20.94
C ARG A 138 6.37 -10.78 22.38
N ASP A 139 7.16 -10.30 23.33
CA ASP A 139 7.01 -10.65 24.75
C ASP A 139 5.65 -10.15 25.32
N LEU A 140 5.09 -9.05 24.79
CA LEU A 140 3.74 -8.58 25.12
C LEU A 140 2.66 -9.53 24.61
N ILE A 141 2.76 -9.95 23.35
CA ILE A 141 1.76 -10.85 22.74
C ILE A 141 1.79 -12.22 23.42
N GLU A 142 2.98 -12.76 23.70
CA GLU A 142 3.16 -14.02 24.46
C GLU A 142 2.53 -13.97 25.85
N ARG A 143 2.51 -12.79 26.49
CA ARG A 143 1.87 -12.55 27.79
C ARG A 143 0.37 -12.26 27.71
N GLY A 144 -0.24 -12.30 26.52
CA GLY A 144 -1.68 -12.16 26.32
C GLY A 144 -2.15 -10.73 26.03
N ALA A 145 -1.31 -9.86 25.48
CA ALA A 145 -1.75 -8.53 25.02
C ALA A 145 -2.86 -8.61 23.94
N ILE A 146 -2.95 -9.73 23.23
CA ILE A 146 -4.01 -10.04 22.26
C ILE A 146 -4.81 -11.23 22.79
N ALA A 147 -6.11 -11.04 23.00
CA ALA A 147 -6.99 -12.07 23.57
C ALA A 147 -7.34 -13.20 22.60
N ASP A 148 -7.45 -12.90 21.30
CA ASP A 148 -7.73 -13.90 20.27
C ASP A 148 -6.45 -14.68 19.92
N PRO A 149 -6.39 -16.00 20.16
CA PRO A 149 -5.20 -16.81 19.90
C PRO A 149 -4.81 -16.87 18.42
N LEU A 150 -5.76 -16.78 17.48
CA LEU A 150 -5.45 -16.81 16.05
C LEU A 150 -4.80 -15.49 15.60
N VAL A 151 -5.31 -14.38 16.11
CA VAL A 151 -4.73 -13.05 15.86
C VAL A 151 -3.38 -12.93 16.54
N ALA A 152 -3.23 -13.44 17.76
CA ALA A 152 -1.96 -13.45 18.48
C ALA A 152 -0.89 -14.25 17.73
N ALA A 153 -1.21 -15.47 17.26
CA ALA A 153 -0.29 -16.28 16.48
C ALA A 153 0.13 -15.58 15.17
N ALA A 154 -0.82 -15.02 14.42
CA ALA A 154 -0.51 -14.29 13.21
C ALA A 154 0.37 -13.05 13.47
N GLU A 155 0.15 -12.32 14.57
CA GLU A 155 1.00 -11.19 14.95
C GLU A 155 2.40 -11.63 15.42
N LEU A 156 2.51 -12.76 16.12
CA LEU A 156 3.81 -13.33 16.50
C LEU A 156 4.63 -13.70 15.26
N ASP A 157 4.06 -14.40 14.28
CA ASP A 157 4.75 -14.75 13.03
C ASP A 157 5.30 -13.51 12.30
N ARG A 158 4.53 -12.41 12.31
CA ARG A 158 4.93 -11.12 11.72
C ARG A 158 6.10 -10.50 12.49
N VAL A 159 6.03 -10.50 13.82
CA VAL A 159 7.07 -9.93 14.68
C VAL A 159 8.36 -10.76 14.58
N GLU A 160 8.27 -12.08 14.54
CA GLU A 160 9.40 -12.98 14.35
C GLU A 160 10.07 -12.79 12.99
N THR A 161 9.27 -12.69 11.92
CA THR A 161 9.78 -12.38 10.57
C THR A 161 10.52 -11.05 10.55
N ARG A 162 10.00 -10.04 11.27
CA ARG A 162 10.67 -8.73 11.40
C ARG A 162 11.98 -8.83 12.17
N ILE A 163 12.04 -9.62 13.25
CA ILE A 163 13.28 -9.86 14.01
C ILE A 163 14.33 -10.50 13.08
N ASP A 164 13.96 -11.52 12.29
CA ASP A 164 14.89 -12.15 11.35
C ASP A 164 15.27 -11.20 10.20
N ALA A 165 14.34 -10.37 9.70
CA ALA A 165 14.62 -9.37 8.67
C ALA A 165 15.67 -8.34 9.15
N ILE A 166 15.64 -7.97 10.43
CA ILE A 166 16.64 -7.07 11.03
C ILE A 166 17.97 -7.81 11.21
N ALA A 167 17.96 -9.04 11.73
CA ALA A 167 19.18 -9.83 11.95
C ALA A 167 19.90 -10.21 10.65
N SER A 168 19.13 -10.46 9.59
CA SER A 168 19.62 -10.81 8.25
C SER A 168 19.97 -9.60 7.38
N GLY A 169 19.60 -8.38 7.81
CA GLY A 169 19.78 -7.14 7.06
C GLY A 169 18.74 -6.90 5.96
N ALA A 170 17.73 -7.77 5.79
CA ALA A 170 16.66 -7.62 4.80
C ALA A 170 15.78 -6.38 5.01
N ILE A 171 15.74 -5.85 6.24
CA ILE A 171 15.04 -4.59 6.54
C ILE A 171 15.67 -3.37 5.85
N THR A 172 16.96 -3.44 5.52
CA THR A 172 17.69 -2.33 4.90
C THR A 172 17.59 -2.43 3.39
N ALA A 173 17.06 -1.39 2.76
CA ALA A 173 16.95 -1.33 1.31
C ALA A 173 18.35 -1.37 0.65
N PRO A 174 18.64 -2.33 -0.24
CA PRO A 174 19.83 -2.30 -1.07
C PRO A 174 19.73 -1.19 -2.13
N ALA A 175 20.83 -0.92 -2.83
CA ALA A 175 20.83 0.06 -3.91
C ALA A 175 19.79 -0.27 -5.00
N PRO A 176 19.20 0.73 -5.67
CA PRO A 176 18.30 0.49 -6.79
C PRO A 176 19.00 -0.35 -7.87
N GLY A 177 18.28 -1.35 -8.40
CA GLY A 177 18.81 -2.23 -9.44
C GLY A 177 19.56 -3.48 -8.94
N THR A 178 19.87 -3.60 -7.65
CA THR A 178 20.52 -4.79 -7.08
C THR A 178 19.72 -6.07 -7.38
N LYS A 179 20.40 -7.10 -7.88
CA LYS A 179 19.84 -8.43 -8.16
C LYS A 179 19.84 -9.29 -6.89
N PHE A 180 19.04 -10.35 -6.88
CA PHE A 180 18.97 -11.26 -5.73
C PHE A 180 20.35 -11.84 -5.35
N ASP A 181 21.15 -12.19 -6.37
CA ASP A 181 22.44 -12.84 -6.22
C ASP A 181 23.53 -11.93 -5.64
N GLU A 182 23.30 -10.62 -5.74
CA GLU A 182 24.18 -9.56 -5.23
C GLU A 182 23.86 -9.23 -3.76
N LEU A 183 22.78 -9.79 -3.19
CA LEU A 183 22.44 -9.59 -1.79
C LEU A 183 23.40 -10.35 -0.87
N PRO A 184 23.62 -9.89 0.38
CA PRO A 184 24.38 -10.65 1.36
C PRO A 184 23.79 -12.06 1.58
N PRO A 185 24.61 -13.09 1.83
CA PRO A 185 24.13 -14.48 1.99
C PRO A 185 23.06 -14.64 3.07
N ARG A 186 23.16 -13.87 4.17
CA ARG A 186 22.16 -13.87 5.24
C ARG A 186 20.81 -13.34 4.76
N THR A 187 20.81 -12.28 3.95
CA THR A 187 19.61 -11.69 3.35
C THR A 187 18.99 -12.63 2.30
N GLN A 188 19.81 -13.33 1.52
CA GLN A 188 19.32 -14.36 0.60
C GLN A 188 18.64 -15.51 1.36
N MET A 189 19.25 -15.95 2.47
CA MET A 189 18.69 -17.00 3.34
C MET A 189 17.36 -16.57 3.97
N PHE A 190 17.23 -15.31 4.40
CA PHE A 190 15.97 -14.75 4.90
C PHE A 190 14.84 -14.94 3.89
N TYR A 191 15.01 -14.44 2.66
CA TYR A 191 14.00 -14.57 1.61
C TYR A 191 13.74 -16.03 1.17
N ALA A 192 14.70 -16.93 1.39
CA ALA A 192 14.52 -18.36 1.10
C ALA A 192 13.73 -19.10 2.19
N ARG A 193 13.79 -18.65 3.44
CA ARG A 193 13.10 -19.28 4.58
C ARG A 193 11.67 -18.79 4.74
N HIS A 194 11.43 -17.51 4.45
CA HIS A 194 10.13 -16.89 4.68
C HIS A 194 9.15 -17.01 3.51
N THR A 195 7.86 -17.07 3.83
CA THR A 195 6.76 -17.09 2.86
C THR A 195 6.53 -15.70 2.25
N LEU A 196 5.77 -15.60 1.15
CA LEU A 196 5.41 -14.29 0.60
C LEU A 196 4.57 -13.49 1.60
N ASP A 197 3.69 -14.14 2.35
CA ASP A 197 2.86 -13.50 3.38
C ASP A 197 3.70 -12.88 4.49
N GLU A 198 4.63 -13.64 5.04
CA GLU A 198 5.58 -13.17 6.06
C GLU A 198 6.39 -11.98 5.56
N VAL A 199 6.93 -12.07 4.33
CA VAL A 199 7.73 -11.01 3.73
C VAL A 199 6.89 -9.74 3.47
N THR A 200 5.62 -9.87 3.10
CA THR A 200 4.71 -8.71 2.93
C THR A 200 4.34 -8.07 4.26
N ALA A 201 4.30 -8.83 5.36
CA ALA A 201 3.99 -8.26 6.66
C ALA A 201 5.03 -7.26 7.18
N LEU A 202 6.24 -7.24 6.61
CA LEU A 202 7.28 -6.25 6.93
C LEU A 202 6.82 -4.80 6.68
N THR A 203 5.90 -4.56 5.74
CA THR A 203 5.43 -3.20 5.42
C THR A 203 4.26 -2.76 6.30
N ALA A 204 3.44 -3.70 6.79
CA ALA A 204 2.29 -3.42 7.66
C ALA A 204 2.67 -2.77 9.00
N VAL A 205 3.86 -3.07 9.55
CA VAL A 205 4.34 -2.47 10.81
C VAL A 205 4.63 -0.98 10.66
N SER A 206 5.34 -0.58 9.59
CA SER A 206 5.65 0.82 9.30
C SER A 206 4.36 1.65 9.09
N GLN A 207 3.33 1.01 8.53
CA GLN A 207 2.00 1.59 8.36
C GLN A 207 1.29 1.78 9.70
N ARG A 208 1.19 0.73 10.55
CA ARG A 208 0.59 0.85 11.89
C ARG A 208 1.19 1.98 12.72
N MET A 209 2.52 2.12 12.69
CA MET A 209 3.19 3.23 13.37
C MET A 209 2.83 4.59 12.77
N SER A 210 2.75 4.68 11.43
CA SER A 210 2.38 5.91 10.73
C SER A 210 0.92 6.30 10.98
N ASP A 211 0.01 5.33 10.97
CA ASP A 211 -1.42 5.51 11.23
C ASP A 211 -1.67 5.95 12.66
N LYS A 212 -1.02 5.30 13.63
CA LYS A 212 -1.15 5.71 15.04
C LYS A 212 -0.62 7.13 15.27
N LEU A 213 0.50 7.49 14.65
CA LEU A 213 1.03 8.85 14.71
C LEU A 213 0.06 9.85 14.07
N PHE A 214 -0.54 9.48 12.94
CA PHE A 214 -1.52 10.31 12.25
C PHE A 214 -2.80 10.51 13.08
N ASP A 215 -3.30 9.46 13.71
CA ASP A 215 -4.47 9.52 14.59
C ASP A 215 -4.21 10.41 15.81
N GLU A 216 -3.06 10.29 16.47
CA GLU A 216 -2.72 11.14 17.63
C GLU A 216 -2.51 12.61 17.24
N VAL A 217 -1.88 12.88 16.09
CA VAL A 217 -1.78 14.24 15.51
C VAL A 217 -3.18 14.79 15.23
N THR A 218 -4.06 13.98 14.64
CA THR A 218 -5.44 14.37 14.33
C THR A 218 -6.24 14.65 15.60
N ASN A 219 -6.11 13.82 16.64
CA ASN A 219 -6.78 14.00 17.92
C ASN A 219 -6.33 15.27 18.64
N GLN A 220 -5.02 15.55 18.68
CA GLN A 220 -4.50 16.79 19.28
C GLN A 220 -4.87 18.03 18.46
N ALA A 221 -4.85 17.91 17.13
CA ALA A 221 -5.27 19.00 16.24
C ALA A 221 -6.78 19.28 16.35
N GLN A 222 -7.60 18.27 16.67
CA GLN A 222 -9.03 18.45 16.92
C GLN A 222 -9.29 19.30 18.17
N VAL A 223 -8.45 19.21 19.20
CA VAL A 223 -8.52 20.10 20.38
C VAL A 223 -8.21 21.56 20.01
N ALA A 224 -7.40 21.78 18.97
CA ALA A 224 -7.06 23.10 18.44
C ALA A 224 -8.03 23.61 17.36
N ALA A 225 -9.12 22.90 17.09
CA ALA A 225 -10.14 23.32 16.14
C ALA A 225 -11.04 24.40 16.77
N ALA A 226 -11.15 25.55 16.10
CA ALA A 226 -11.98 26.68 16.53
C ALA A 226 -13.01 27.06 15.45
N PRO A 227 -14.14 27.69 15.81
CA PRO A 227 -15.07 28.24 14.83
C PRO A 227 -14.40 29.26 13.90
N ARG A 228 -14.76 29.25 12.61
CA ARG A 228 -14.28 30.27 11.67
C ARG A 228 -15.06 31.58 11.84
N LYS A 229 -14.33 32.70 11.73
CA LYS A 229 -14.93 34.03 11.65
C LYS A 229 -15.53 34.21 10.26
N ALA A 230 -16.82 34.53 10.21
CA ALA A 230 -17.53 34.83 8.97
C ALA A 230 -16.90 36.07 8.29
N ALA A 231 -16.77 36.03 6.97
CA ALA A 231 -16.30 37.16 6.19
C ALA A 231 -17.29 38.34 6.26
N PRO A 232 -16.81 39.60 6.26
CA PRO A 232 -17.68 40.79 6.33
C PRO A 232 -18.73 40.86 5.22
N ILE A 233 -18.46 40.24 4.07
CA ILE A 233 -19.38 40.18 2.93
C ILE A 233 -20.70 39.48 3.28
N ILE A 234 -20.69 38.52 4.21
CA ILE A 234 -21.91 37.82 4.66
C ILE A 234 -22.85 38.79 5.38
N SER A 235 -22.32 39.65 6.25
CA SER A 235 -23.10 40.69 6.92
C SER A 235 -23.50 41.84 5.98
N GLN A 236 -22.66 42.20 5.01
CA GLN A 236 -22.94 43.27 4.06
C GLN A 236 -24.04 42.89 3.05
N VAL A 237 -24.05 41.64 2.59
CA VAL A 237 -25.07 41.11 1.67
C VAL A 237 -26.35 40.71 2.42
N GLY A 238 -26.22 40.33 3.69
CA GLY A 238 -27.36 39.95 4.56
C GLY A 238 -28.16 41.14 5.11
N GLY A 239 -27.53 42.29 5.40
CA GLY A 239 -28.20 43.48 5.94
C GLY A 239 -28.91 43.27 7.30
N GLU A 240 -29.77 44.22 7.71
CA GLU A 240 -30.68 44.12 8.89
C GLU A 240 -31.87 43.15 8.68
N GLN A 241 -31.82 42.28 7.68
CA GLN A 241 -32.94 41.41 7.35
C GLN A 241 -33.00 40.18 8.28
N ALA A 242 -34.21 39.85 8.74
CA ALA A 242 -34.50 38.71 9.63
C ALA A 242 -34.34 37.31 8.97
N HIS A 243 -33.96 37.24 7.69
CA HIS A 243 -33.84 35.99 6.94
C HIS A 243 -32.39 35.48 6.90
N VAL A 244 -32.23 34.15 7.10
CA VAL A 244 -30.91 33.51 7.14
C VAL A 244 -30.37 33.33 5.72
N LEU A 245 -29.25 33.99 5.40
CA LEU A 245 -28.62 33.93 4.08
C LEU A 245 -28.20 32.50 3.70
N THR A 246 -28.71 32.02 2.57
CA THR A 246 -28.38 30.69 2.01
C THR A 246 -27.17 30.73 1.06
N ALA A 247 -26.56 29.57 0.81
CA ALA A 247 -25.42 29.46 -0.10
C ALA A 247 -25.76 29.88 -1.54
N GLY A 248 -26.94 29.52 -2.02
CA GLY A 248 -27.44 29.88 -3.35
C GLY A 248 -27.69 31.39 -3.50
N GLU A 249 -28.29 32.02 -2.49
CA GLU A 249 -28.51 33.47 -2.45
C GLU A 249 -27.21 34.27 -2.38
N LEU A 250 -26.23 33.79 -1.60
CA LEU A 250 -24.93 34.45 -1.52
C LEU A 250 -24.18 34.35 -2.86
N LEU A 251 -24.24 33.19 -3.52
CA LEU A 251 -23.65 33.00 -4.86
C LEU A 251 -24.37 33.79 -5.95
N SER A 252 -25.67 34.06 -5.83
CA SER A 252 -26.39 34.87 -6.82
C SER A 252 -26.17 36.36 -6.63
N LYS A 253 -26.06 36.83 -5.37
CA LYS A 253 -25.91 38.25 -5.03
C LYS A 253 -24.45 38.74 -5.06
N ALA A 254 -23.49 37.87 -4.74
CA ALA A 254 -22.07 38.25 -4.62
C ALA A 254 -21.10 37.31 -5.38
N GLY A 255 -21.59 36.24 -6.01
CA GLY A 255 -20.75 35.25 -6.70
C GLY A 255 -20.17 35.75 -8.02
N GLY A 256 -18.85 35.82 -8.09
CA GLY A 256 -18.08 35.99 -9.32
C GLY A 256 -17.53 34.67 -9.87
N PRO A 257 -16.75 34.71 -10.98
CA PRO A 257 -16.12 33.53 -11.58
C PRO A 257 -15.18 32.77 -10.62
N ASN A 258 -14.61 33.47 -9.64
CA ASN A 258 -13.72 32.93 -8.62
C ASN A 258 -14.45 32.53 -7.31
N GLY A 259 -15.79 32.69 -7.24
CA GLY A 259 -16.59 32.40 -6.05
C GLY A 259 -16.62 33.56 -5.04
N VAL A 260 -17.15 33.29 -3.85
CA VAL A 260 -17.27 34.22 -2.72
C VAL A 260 -16.51 33.68 -1.52
N GLU A 261 -15.59 34.45 -0.96
CA GLU A 261 -14.93 34.08 0.28
C GLU A 261 -15.90 34.29 1.47
N ILE A 262 -16.27 33.18 2.12
CA ILE A 262 -17.25 33.17 3.23
C ILE A 262 -16.57 33.18 4.61
N ALA A 263 -15.31 32.79 4.68
CA ALA A 263 -14.42 32.93 5.82
C ALA A 263 -12.98 32.81 5.32
N ASP A 264 -11.99 33.17 6.13
CA ASP A 264 -10.56 33.10 5.79
C ASP A 264 -10.19 31.75 5.15
N GLY A 265 -9.83 31.77 3.86
CA GLY A 265 -9.44 30.59 3.08
C GLY A 265 -10.57 29.60 2.77
N VAL A 266 -11.83 30.00 2.94
CA VAL A 266 -13.04 29.21 2.62
C VAL A 266 -13.83 29.93 1.53
N VAL A 267 -13.84 29.37 0.33
CA VAL A 267 -14.47 29.97 -0.85
C VAL A 267 -15.69 29.16 -1.27
N LEU A 268 -16.84 29.80 -1.32
CA LEU A 268 -18.08 29.25 -1.87
C LEU A 268 -18.13 29.50 -3.38
N HIS A 269 -18.33 28.46 -4.18
CA HIS A 269 -18.26 28.51 -5.65
C HIS A 269 -19.34 27.62 -6.30
N ARG A 270 -19.71 27.92 -7.56
CA ARG A 270 -20.62 27.07 -8.36
C ARG A 270 -19.85 25.96 -9.07
N GLY A 271 -20.08 24.72 -8.67
CA GLY A 271 -19.40 23.57 -9.26
C GLY A 271 -19.81 23.26 -10.70
N ASP A 272 -19.08 22.32 -11.32
CA ASP A 272 -19.12 22.02 -12.77
C ASP A 272 -20.49 21.46 -13.24
N ARG A 273 -21.34 21.06 -12.29
CA ARG A 273 -22.71 20.57 -12.52
C ARG A 273 -23.79 21.56 -12.04
N GLY A 274 -23.42 22.81 -11.73
CA GLY A 274 -24.34 23.87 -11.31
C GLY A 274 -24.67 23.91 -9.81
N GLY A 275 -24.26 22.91 -9.02
CA GLY A 275 -24.47 22.90 -7.56
C GLY A 275 -23.48 23.76 -6.77
N ALA A 276 -23.85 24.19 -5.57
CA ALA A 276 -22.95 24.94 -4.68
C ALA A 276 -21.85 24.03 -4.11
N THR A 277 -20.62 24.55 -4.04
CA THR A 277 -19.46 23.81 -3.51
C THR A 277 -18.59 24.75 -2.69
N VAL A 278 -18.02 24.26 -1.60
CA VAL A 278 -17.04 24.98 -0.79
C VAL A 278 -15.65 24.45 -1.06
N LEU A 279 -14.71 25.37 -1.28
CA LEU A 279 -13.29 25.13 -1.44
C LEU A 279 -12.56 25.58 -0.17
N VAL A 280 -11.85 24.65 0.48
CA VAL A 280 -11.07 24.94 1.70
C VAL A 280 -9.86 24.02 1.78
N ASP A 281 -8.66 24.57 1.94
CA ASP A 281 -7.40 23.80 2.10
C ASP A 281 -7.16 22.70 1.04
N GLY A 282 -7.67 22.94 -0.18
CA GLY A 282 -7.62 22.00 -1.32
C GLY A 282 -8.73 20.93 -1.35
N LEU A 283 -9.68 20.96 -0.41
CA LEU A 283 -10.88 20.13 -0.43
C LEU A 283 -12.01 20.81 -1.24
N ARG A 284 -12.81 20.00 -1.93
CA ARG A 284 -14.05 20.43 -2.60
C ARG A 284 -15.23 19.72 -1.95
N LEU A 285 -16.00 20.45 -1.16
CA LEU A 285 -17.11 19.93 -0.37
C LEU A 285 -18.44 20.33 -1.03
N PRO A 286 -19.29 19.37 -1.45
CA PRO A 286 -20.59 19.68 -2.03
C PRO A 286 -21.54 20.23 -0.95
N VAL A 287 -22.31 21.25 -1.31
CA VAL A 287 -23.26 21.90 -0.40
C VAL A 287 -24.59 22.10 -1.12
N ASP A 288 -25.69 21.90 -0.42
CA ASP A 288 -27.01 22.23 -0.96
C ASP A 288 -27.18 23.74 -1.06
N SER A 289 -27.75 24.22 -2.16
CA SER A 289 -27.94 25.66 -2.39
C SER A 289 -28.82 26.32 -1.32
N ASP A 290 -29.72 25.56 -0.69
CA ASP A 290 -30.63 26.04 0.37
C ASP A 290 -29.98 26.02 1.76
N ALA A 291 -28.76 25.49 1.89
CA ALA A 291 -28.07 25.43 3.17
C ALA A 291 -27.65 26.83 3.64
N ARG A 292 -27.83 27.09 4.93
CA ARG A 292 -27.51 28.37 5.57
C ARG A 292 -25.99 28.55 5.66
N VAL A 293 -25.49 29.72 5.25
CA VAL A 293 -24.05 30.01 5.24
C VAL A 293 -23.41 29.85 6.63
N GLN A 294 -24.15 30.20 7.69
CA GLN A 294 -23.69 30.01 9.07
C GLN A 294 -23.58 28.53 9.48
N GLU A 295 -24.47 27.67 8.99
CA GLU A 295 -24.42 26.22 9.26
C GLU A 295 -23.27 25.56 8.50
N ILE A 296 -23.00 26.01 7.27
CA ILE A 296 -21.86 25.58 6.47
C ILE A 296 -20.54 25.97 7.18
N LEU A 297 -20.43 27.21 7.66
CA LEU A 297 -19.25 27.66 8.42
C LEU A 297 -19.10 26.93 9.76
N GLY A 298 -20.20 26.63 10.45
CA GLY A 298 -20.20 25.85 11.70
C GLY A 298 -19.69 24.41 11.52
N ARG A 299 -19.73 23.89 10.29
CA ARG A 299 -19.22 22.57 9.90
C ARG A 299 -17.76 22.57 9.42
N ILE A 300 -17.16 23.75 9.23
CA ILE A 300 -15.79 23.92 8.70
C ILE A 300 -14.92 24.66 9.74
N PRO A 301 -14.27 23.93 10.66
CA PRO A 301 -13.45 24.57 11.68
C PRO A 301 -12.17 25.19 11.11
N ARG A 302 -11.63 26.18 11.81
CA ARG A 302 -10.25 26.65 11.66
C ARG A 302 -9.37 25.76 12.52
N VAL A 303 -8.41 25.09 11.93
CA VAL A 303 -7.38 24.33 12.67
C VAL A 303 -6.11 25.17 12.66
N ASP A 304 -5.78 25.76 13.81
CA ASP A 304 -4.56 26.54 13.98
C ASP A 304 -3.50 25.74 14.77
N PHE A 305 -2.49 25.27 14.06
CA PHE A 305 -1.35 24.56 14.64
C PHE A 305 -0.36 25.51 15.35
N GLY A 306 -0.42 26.83 15.10
CA GLY A 306 0.48 27.83 15.67
C GLY A 306 0.17 28.19 17.14
N ALA A 307 -1.10 28.14 17.53
CA ALA A 307 -1.54 28.37 18.90
C ALA A 307 -1.11 27.26 19.88
N ALA A 308 -0.81 26.05 19.37
CA ALA A 308 -0.36 24.90 20.15
C ALA A 308 1.12 24.99 20.63
N THR A 309 1.77 26.14 20.47
CA THR A 309 3.17 26.38 20.87
C THR A 309 3.42 26.38 22.38
N ARG A 310 2.37 26.41 23.22
CA ARG A 310 2.51 26.34 24.68
C ARG A 310 2.25 24.93 25.18
N VAL A 311 3.32 24.16 25.30
CA VAL A 311 3.36 22.92 26.06
C VAL A 311 3.08 23.23 27.55
N PRO A 312 2.00 22.72 28.17
CA PRO A 312 1.82 22.86 29.61
C PRO A 312 2.99 22.17 30.32
N ALA A 313 3.69 22.90 31.18
CA ALA A 313 4.81 22.41 31.97
C ALA A 313 4.32 21.35 32.97
N GLY A 314 4.17 20.10 32.51
CA GLY A 314 3.65 18.99 33.33
C GLY A 314 3.13 17.80 32.51
N ALA A 315 2.72 18.01 31.25
CA ALA A 315 2.17 16.95 30.38
C ALA A 315 3.23 16.16 29.58
N ASN A 316 4.53 16.40 29.86
CA ASN A 316 5.69 15.98 29.06
C ASN A 316 6.22 14.55 29.33
N SER A 317 5.38 13.65 29.81
CA SER A 317 5.84 12.33 30.26
C SER A 317 5.64 11.19 29.25
N SER A 318 5.04 11.41 28.08
CA SER A 318 4.96 10.38 27.04
C SER A 318 5.83 10.71 25.82
N GLY A 319 6.55 9.71 25.32
CA GLY A 319 7.32 9.81 24.07
C GLY A 319 6.43 10.21 22.90
N MET A 320 5.17 9.75 22.92
CA MET A 320 4.13 10.07 21.93
C MET A 320 3.77 11.55 21.90
N ASN A 321 3.50 12.19 23.05
CA ASN A 321 3.16 13.61 23.08
C ASN A 321 4.27 14.47 22.49
N THR A 322 5.53 14.11 22.74
CA THR A 322 6.66 14.91 22.26
C THR A 322 6.86 14.76 20.74
N VAL A 323 6.67 13.54 20.21
CA VAL A 323 6.72 13.27 18.78
C VAL A 323 5.56 13.93 18.04
N VAL A 324 4.34 13.81 18.55
CA VAL A 324 3.15 14.47 17.98
C VAL A 324 3.34 15.98 17.96
N GLN A 325 3.85 16.58 19.05
CA GLN A 325 4.20 18.00 19.10
C GLN A 325 5.25 18.39 18.06
N SER A 326 6.28 17.56 17.83
CA SER A 326 7.26 17.81 16.77
C SER A 326 6.64 17.79 15.35
N MET A 327 5.58 17.02 15.14
CA MET A 327 4.85 17.00 13.87
C MET A 327 3.87 18.18 13.74
N LEU A 328 3.29 18.64 14.86
CA LEU A 328 2.39 19.80 14.91
C LEU A 328 3.15 21.14 14.74
N THR A 329 4.39 21.22 15.22
CA THR A 329 5.21 22.45 15.22
C THR A 329 6.37 22.42 14.23
N GLY A 330 6.72 21.25 13.70
CA GLY A 330 7.88 21.04 12.84
C GLY A 330 7.74 21.64 11.44
N THR A 331 8.88 22.04 10.87
CA THR A 331 8.97 22.64 9.52
C THR A 331 9.34 21.64 8.43
N SER A 332 9.50 20.35 8.76
CA SER A 332 9.87 19.33 7.76
C SER A 332 8.76 19.12 6.72
N PRO A 333 9.09 18.72 5.48
CA PRO A 333 8.09 18.42 4.45
C PRO A 333 7.06 17.38 4.90
N ARG A 334 7.49 16.36 5.65
CA ARG A 334 6.60 15.37 6.26
C ARG A 334 5.69 15.98 7.33
N ALA A 335 6.21 16.82 8.23
CA ALA A 335 5.39 17.50 9.23
C ALA A 335 4.37 18.46 8.58
N GLN A 336 4.76 19.16 7.51
CA GLN A 336 3.84 19.98 6.72
C GLN A 336 2.74 19.13 6.04
N SER A 337 3.13 18.03 5.38
CA SER A 337 2.20 17.09 4.74
C SER A 337 1.22 16.49 5.75
N MET A 338 1.73 16.03 6.90
CA MET A 338 0.91 15.46 7.99
C MET A 338 -0.06 16.48 8.59
N ARG A 339 0.37 17.75 8.79
CA ARG A 339 -0.52 18.81 9.27
C ARG A 339 -1.62 19.13 8.28
N MET A 340 -1.29 19.20 6.99
CA MET A 340 -2.29 19.39 5.93
C MET A 340 -3.27 18.23 5.88
N ALA A 341 -2.79 16.99 5.93
CA ALA A 341 -3.63 15.80 5.95
C ALA A 341 -4.53 15.73 7.20
N ALA A 342 -4.00 16.03 8.39
CA ALA A 342 -4.77 16.07 9.63
C ALA A 342 -5.83 17.19 9.61
N LYS A 343 -5.47 18.39 9.11
CA LYS A 343 -6.40 19.52 8.92
C LYS A 343 -7.57 19.11 8.03
N ARG A 344 -7.29 18.46 6.90
CA ARG A 344 -8.30 17.97 5.95
C ARG A 344 -9.22 16.93 6.57
N ARG A 345 -8.65 15.93 7.26
CA ARG A 345 -9.43 14.87 7.92
C ARG A 345 -10.37 15.41 8.98
N ILE A 346 -9.94 16.41 9.76
CA ILE A 346 -10.79 17.10 10.72
C ILE A 346 -11.94 17.81 10.00
N ILE A 347 -11.65 18.56 8.93
CA ILE A 347 -12.69 19.26 8.15
C ILE A 347 -13.71 18.27 7.58
N GLU A 348 -13.28 17.19 6.93
CA GLU A 348 -14.19 16.19 6.37
C GLU A 348 -15.03 15.50 7.45
N ARG A 349 -14.43 15.11 8.58
CA ARG A 349 -15.15 14.48 9.70
C ARG A 349 -16.20 15.40 10.31
N THR A 350 -15.90 16.69 10.37
CA THR A 350 -16.79 17.72 10.93
C THR A 350 -17.91 18.07 9.93
N PHE A 351 -17.58 18.09 8.64
CA PHE A 351 -18.50 18.44 7.57
C PHE A 351 -19.58 17.38 7.31
N TYR A 352 -19.22 16.09 7.36
CA TYR A 352 -20.13 14.96 7.14
C TYR A 352 -20.72 14.36 8.44
N GLY A 353 -20.53 15.01 9.59
CA GLY A 353 -21.01 14.52 10.89
C GLY A 353 -22.37 15.11 11.29
N ASP A 354 -23.32 14.26 11.70
CA ASP A 354 -24.70 14.66 12.06
C ASP A 354 -24.94 14.94 13.56
N THR A 355 -23.91 14.98 14.41
CA THR A 355 -24.04 15.08 15.88
C THR A 355 -23.18 16.22 16.40
N PRO A 356 -23.60 17.12 17.31
CA PRO A 356 -22.74 18.20 17.85
C PRO A 356 -21.60 17.69 18.76
N MET A 357 -20.38 18.27 18.65
CA MET A 357 -19.14 17.86 19.36
C MET A 357 -19.09 18.32 20.81
N SER A 358 -19.38 19.59 21.03
CA SER A 358 -19.17 20.33 22.28
C SER A 358 -19.47 21.81 22.05
N TYR A 359 -19.50 22.58 23.13
CA TYR A 359 -19.46 24.03 23.10
C TYR A 359 -18.00 24.49 23.05
N THR A 360 -17.69 25.43 22.16
CA THR A 360 -16.43 26.18 22.18
C THR A 360 -16.70 27.66 22.29
N VAL A 361 -15.81 28.38 22.95
CA VAL A 361 -15.93 29.81 23.16
C VAL A 361 -15.25 30.51 21.98
N ASP A 362 -15.97 31.39 21.28
CA ASP A 362 -15.39 32.24 20.25
C ASP A 362 -14.45 33.31 20.84
N GLU A 363 -13.69 34.01 19.99
CA GLU A 363 -12.75 35.06 20.44
C GLU A 363 -13.44 36.21 21.21
N ASN A 364 -14.77 36.30 21.18
CA ASN A 364 -15.57 37.29 21.90
C ASN A 364 -16.17 36.73 23.20
N GLY A 365 -15.79 35.54 23.62
CA GLY A 365 -16.30 34.93 24.86
C GLY A 365 -17.67 34.26 24.72
N LYS A 366 -18.24 34.12 23.51
CA LYS A 366 -19.55 33.47 23.31
C LYS A 366 -19.41 32.00 23.00
N GLU A 367 -20.16 31.18 23.72
CA GLU A 367 -20.29 29.75 23.44
C GLU A 367 -20.97 29.51 22.09
N ARG A 368 -20.31 28.76 21.22
CA ARG A 368 -20.83 28.27 19.94
C ARG A 368 -20.74 26.75 19.91
N LEU A 369 -21.83 26.13 19.46
CA LEU A 369 -21.86 24.70 19.15
C LEU A 369 -20.90 24.40 17.99
N LEU A 370 -19.91 23.54 18.23
CA LEU A 370 -19.19 22.85 17.17
C LEU A 370 -20.03 21.64 16.76
N ALA A 371 -20.34 21.50 15.47
CA ALA A 371 -20.88 20.25 14.95
C ALA A 371 -19.80 19.15 14.99
N GLY A 372 -20.15 17.91 15.34
CA GLY A 372 -19.38 16.65 15.16
C GLY A 372 -19.40 15.62 16.32
N LYS A 373 -19.87 14.39 16.10
CA LYS A 373 -19.13 13.15 16.45
C LYS A 373 -19.74 11.99 15.68
N ALA A 374 -19.10 11.56 14.60
CA ALA A 374 -19.43 10.27 13.99
C ALA A 374 -19.38 9.16 15.07
N ARG A 375 -20.46 8.36 15.19
CA ARG A 375 -20.46 7.08 15.92
C ARG A 375 -19.35 6.19 15.34
N ALA A 376 -18.79 5.30 16.16
CA ALA A 376 -17.79 4.32 15.75
C ALA A 376 -18.18 3.54 14.47
N TYR A 377 -19.48 3.37 14.21
CA TYR A 377 -20.03 2.72 13.02
C TYR A 377 -19.78 3.46 11.68
N THR A 378 -19.60 4.79 11.69
CA THR A 378 -19.22 5.58 10.50
C THR A 378 -17.72 5.82 10.39
N ALA A 379 -16.97 5.78 11.49
CA ALA A 379 -15.50 5.74 11.44
C ALA A 379 -15.00 4.41 10.84
N GLU A 380 -15.66 3.30 11.16
CA GLU A 380 -15.41 1.99 10.56
C GLU A 380 -15.83 1.98 9.08
N ARG A 381 -16.95 2.61 8.70
CA ARG A 381 -17.37 2.75 7.28
C ARG A 381 -16.62 3.79 6.46
N LEU A 382 -16.00 4.80 7.07
CA LEU A 382 -15.08 5.72 6.40
C LEU A 382 -13.70 5.06 6.27
N ALA A 383 -13.19 4.41 7.32
CA ALA A 383 -11.99 3.57 7.24
C ALA A 383 -12.16 2.35 6.29
N SER A 384 -13.38 1.85 6.08
CA SER A 384 -13.68 0.70 5.22
C SER A 384 -14.30 1.06 3.86
N ARG A 385 -14.37 2.34 3.47
CA ARG A 385 -14.77 2.73 2.11
C ARG A 385 -13.52 3.20 1.37
N PRO A 386 -13.27 2.72 0.14
CA PRO A 386 -12.24 3.31 -0.72
C PRO A 386 -12.68 4.75 -1.01
N HIS A 387 -12.01 5.73 -0.39
CA HIS A 387 -12.37 7.13 -0.46
C HIS A 387 -12.15 7.65 -1.89
N SER A 388 -13.24 7.71 -2.65
CA SER A 388 -13.27 8.39 -3.95
C SER A 388 -13.42 9.90 -3.76
N SER A 389 -12.32 10.61 -3.54
CA SER A 389 -12.22 12.03 -3.91
C SER A 389 -10.81 12.27 -4.44
N ARG A 390 -10.74 12.90 -5.62
CA ARG A 390 -9.60 12.88 -6.56
C ARG A 390 -8.30 13.54 -6.07
N HIS A 391 -8.20 13.91 -4.78
CA HIS A 391 -7.00 14.49 -4.16
C HIS A 391 -6.64 13.91 -2.77
N GLY A 392 -7.41 12.95 -2.24
CA GLY A 392 -6.93 12.01 -1.20
C GLY A 392 -5.84 11.08 -1.73
N ALA A 393 -5.77 10.96 -3.06
CA ALA A 393 -4.72 10.31 -3.80
C ALA A 393 -3.33 10.79 -3.41
N ASP A 394 -3.05 12.01 -2.97
CA ASP A 394 -1.63 12.38 -2.72
C ASP A 394 -1.08 11.90 -1.38
N GLY A 395 -1.91 11.81 -0.32
CA GLY A 395 -1.49 11.32 0.99
C GLY A 395 -1.51 9.80 1.08
N GLU A 396 -2.58 9.19 0.56
CA GLU A 396 -2.64 7.74 0.34
C GLU A 396 -1.68 7.32 -0.76
N ALA A 397 -1.51 8.03 -1.88
CA ALA A 397 -0.47 7.67 -2.85
C ALA A 397 0.92 7.88 -2.27
N GLN A 398 1.24 8.85 -1.42
CA GLN A 398 2.60 8.90 -0.85
C GLN A 398 2.89 7.71 0.06
N THR A 399 1.93 7.31 0.91
CA THR A 399 2.08 6.15 1.80
C THR A 399 2.02 4.82 1.05
N THR A 400 1.02 4.63 0.18
CA THR A 400 0.90 3.45 -0.70
C THR A 400 2.00 3.40 -1.78
N ARG A 401 2.61 4.52 -2.18
CA ARG A 401 3.78 4.54 -3.10
C ARG A 401 5.01 4.05 -2.38
N ILE A 402 5.31 4.53 -1.16
CA ILE A 402 6.43 4.02 -0.35
C ILE A 402 6.21 2.53 -0.05
N GLU A 403 4.99 2.17 0.38
CA GLU A 403 4.61 0.77 0.62
C GLU A 403 4.75 -0.07 -0.64
N GLY A 404 4.19 0.37 -1.75
CA GLY A 404 4.23 -0.33 -3.02
C GLY A 404 5.66 -0.54 -3.52
N PHE A 405 6.58 0.42 -3.29
CA PHE A 405 8.00 0.24 -3.59
C PHE A 405 8.67 -0.80 -2.68
N ASP A 406 8.41 -0.76 -1.37
CA ASP A 406 8.96 -1.73 -0.42
C ASP A 406 8.39 -3.14 -0.63
N VAL A 407 7.07 -3.25 -0.85
CA VAL A 407 6.35 -4.48 -1.20
C VAL A 407 6.88 -5.03 -2.52
N ALA A 408 6.94 -4.23 -3.59
CA ALA A 408 7.46 -4.67 -4.88
C ALA A 408 8.90 -5.18 -4.77
N ARG A 409 9.76 -4.48 -4.02
CA ARG A 409 11.15 -4.90 -3.77
C ARG A 409 11.19 -6.25 -3.06
N ASN A 410 10.50 -6.37 -1.94
CA ASN A 410 10.52 -7.55 -1.10
C ASN A 410 9.94 -8.77 -1.84
N LEU A 411 8.81 -8.60 -2.54
CA LEU A 411 8.21 -9.64 -3.39
C LEU A 411 9.15 -10.08 -4.52
N ARG A 412 9.88 -9.15 -5.15
CA ARG A 412 10.86 -9.47 -6.19
C ARG A 412 11.96 -10.39 -5.66
N PHE A 413 12.53 -10.09 -4.49
CA PHE A 413 13.58 -10.91 -3.90
C PHE A 413 13.07 -12.24 -3.36
N ALA A 414 11.90 -12.25 -2.71
CA ALA A 414 11.27 -13.48 -2.24
C ALA A 414 10.95 -14.42 -3.42
N ARG A 415 10.40 -13.90 -4.53
CA ARG A 415 10.18 -14.71 -5.74
C ARG A 415 11.48 -15.26 -6.31
N ALA A 416 12.53 -14.43 -6.44
CA ALA A 416 13.82 -14.90 -6.94
C ALA A 416 14.43 -16.01 -6.06
N ALA A 417 14.32 -15.89 -4.73
CA ALA A 417 14.75 -16.93 -3.80
C ALA A 417 14.00 -18.25 -4.03
N ARG A 418 12.68 -18.17 -4.24
CA ARG A 418 11.83 -19.33 -4.51
C ARG A 418 12.10 -19.95 -5.87
N SER A 419 12.30 -19.16 -6.93
CA SER A 419 12.69 -19.69 -8.24
C SER A 419 14.01 -20.46 -8.16
N LYS A 420 15.02 -19.94 -7.44
CA LYS A 420 16.28 -20.66 -7.18
C LYS A 420 16.10 -21.95 -6.36
N MET A 421 15.13 -21.98 -5.45
CA MET A 421 14.79 -23.20 -4.71
C MET A 421 14.17 -24.25 -5.64
N LEU A 422 13.26 -23.82 -6.53
CA LEU A 422 12.64 -24.71 -7.53
C LEU A 422 13.68 -25.29 -8.50
N GLU A 423 14.68 -24.50 -8.89
CA GLU A 423 15.83 -24.95 -9.70
C GLU A 423 16.72 -25.98 -9.00
N LYS A 424 16.57 -26.21 -7.70
CA LYS A 424 17.29 -27.23 -6.92
C LYS A 424 16.46 -28.48 -6.60
N LEU A 425 15.19 -28.53 -7.02
CA LEU A 425 14.35 -29.71 -6.79
C LEU A 425 14.94 -30.99 -7.43
N PRO A 426 14.87 -32.16 -6.79
CA PRO A 426 15.30 -33.42 -7.42
C PRO A 426 14.53 -33.67 -8.73
N GLN A 427 15.19 -34.27 -9.73
CA GLN A 427 14.61 -34.48 -11.06
C GLN A 427 13.36 -35.38 -11.02
N GLU A 428 13.29 -36.29 -10.05
CA GLU A 428 12.19 -37.23 -9.82
C GLU A 428 10.88 -36.52 -9.49
N VAL A 429 10.98 -35.35 -8.83
CA VAL A 429 9.85 -34.52 -8.39
C VAL A 429 9.47 -33.50 -9.48
N ARG A 430 10.34 -33.24 -10.46
CA ARG A 430 10.09 -32.25 -11.51
C ARG A 430 9.17 -32.78 -12.62
N ALA A 431 8.23 -31.94 -13.05
CA ALA A 431 7.46 -32.21 -14.25
C ALA A 431 8.34 -32.10 -15.50
N VAL A 432 8.26 -33.07 -16.41
CA VAL A 432 8.98 -33.02 -17.69
C VAL A 432 8.27 -32.03 -18.61
N ARG A 433 9.00 -30.97 -19.02
CA ARG A 433 8.53 -29.96 -19.97
C ARG A 433 9.08 -30.26 -21.37
N ALA A 434 8.26 -30.11 -22.41
CA ALA A 434 8.76 -30.17 -23.78
C ALA A 434 9.41 -28.83 -24.16
N PRO A 435 10.44 -28.82 -25.04
CA PRO A 435 11.04 -27.59 -25.52
C PRO A 435 10.05 -26.85 -26.45
N GLU A 436 9.72 -25.62 -26.11
CA GLU A 436 8.85 -24.74 -26.90
C GLU A 436 9.62 -24.05 -28.04
N ALA A 437 8.94 -23.77 -29.14
CA ALA A 437 9.48 -23.05 -30.28
C ALA A 437 9.78 -21.59 -29.93
N LYS A 438 10.88 -21.05 -30.49
CA LYS A 438 11.25 -19.66 -30.27
C LYS A 438 10.35 -18.73 -31.08
N LEU A 439 9.62 -17.85 -30.40
CA LEU A 439 8.74 -16.88 -31.03
C LEU A 439 9.52 -15.69 -31.60
N LYS A 440 9.14 -15.23 -32.79
CA LYS A 440 9.55 -13.91 -33.31
C LYS A 440 8.91 -12.81 -32.46
N ARG A 441 9.71 -11.81 -32.07
CA ARG A 441 9.31 -10.74 -31.12
C ARG A 441 8.42 -9.65 -31.74
N TYR A 442 8.59 -9.35 -33.02
CA TYR A 442 7.89 -8.24 -33.69
C TYR A 442 6.42 -8.60 -33.94
N ALA A 443 5.50 -7.68 -33.68
CA ALA A 443 4.05 -7.91 -33.83
C ALA A 443 3.57 -7.83 -35.30
N GLY A 444 4.47 -7.66 -36.27
CA GLY A 444 4.09 -7.41 -37.65
C GLY A 444 3.59 -5.96 -37.85
N PRO A 445 2.79 -5.71 -38.90
CA PRO A 445 2.36 -4.37 -39.31
C PRO A 445 1.21 -3.78 -38.47
N VAL A 446 0.84 -4.37 -37.34
CA VAL A 446 -0.29 -3.91 -36.52
C VAL A 446 0.04 -2.58 -35.84
N GLU A 447 -0.88 -1.62 -35.93
CA GLU A 447 -0.72 -0.29 -35.35
C GLU A 447 -0.54 -0.33 -33.83
N THR A 448 0.17 0.67 -33.29
CA THR A 448 0.46 0.74 -31.84
C THR A 448 -0.80 0.88 -30.99
N ALA A 449 -1.79 1.67 -31.43
CA ALA A 449 -3.04 1.87 -30.70
C ALA A 449 -3.83 0.55 -30.55
N ASP A 450 -3.90 -0.22 -31.63
CA ASP A 450 -4.57 -1.51 -31.69
C ASP A 450 -3.82 -2.58 -30.87
N ARG A 451 -2.47 -2.57 -30.88
CA ARG A 451 -1.65 -3.41 -29.99
C ARG A 451 -1.87 -3.08 -28.51
N GLU A 452 -1.99 -1.81 -28.16
CA GLU A 452 -2.29 -1.39 -26.79
C GLU A 452 -3.71 -1.76 -26.36
N ALA A 453 -4.69 -1.63 -27.26
CA ALA A 453 -6.07 -2.02 -27.01
C ALA A 453 -6.19 -3.53 -26.76
N ALA A 454 -5.56 -4.36 -27.60
CA ALA A 454 -5.47 -5.81 -27.40
C ALA A 454 -4.77 -6.15 -26.08
N ALA A 455 -3.67 -5.46 -25.77
CA ALA A 455 -2.95 -5.63 -24.52
C ALA A 455 -3.81 -5.33 -23.28
N ARG A 456 -4.64 -4.27 -23.31
CA ARG A 456 -5.57 -3.94 -22.22
C ARG A 456 -6.70 -4.96 -22.08
N ALA A 457 -7.09 -5.62 -23.17
CA ALA A 457 -8.03 -6.73 -23.18
C ALA A 457 -7.42 -8.08 -22.79
N GLY A 458 -6.10 -8.12 -22.53
CA GLY A 458 -5.40 -9.28 -21.99
C GLY A 458 -4.64 -10.11 -23.03
N PHE A 459 -4.34 -9.54 -24.20
CA PHE A 459 -3.67 -10.26 -25.28
C PHE A 459 -2.44 -9.51 -25.81
N GLN A 460 -1.34 -10.23 -25.97
CA GLN A 460 -0.17 -9.77 -26.70
C GLN A 460 -0.19 -10.35 -28.11
N ILE A 461 -0.30 -9.45 -29.10
CA ILE A 461 -0.22 -9.76 -30.53
C ILE A 461 1.19 -10.28 -30.87
N ARG A 462 1.24 -11.36 -31.67
CA ARG A 462 2.49 -11.99 -32.11
C ARG A 462 2.68 -11.87 -33.61
N HIS A 463 3.91 -12.11 -34.06
CA HIS A 463 4.24 -12.11 -35.48
C HIS A 463 3.36 -13.13 -36.24
N PRO A 464 2.79 -12.79 -37.41
CA PRO A 464 1.97 -13.70 -38.20
C PRO A 464 2.68 -15.01 -38.59
N ALA A 465 4.00 -14.95 -38.78
CA ALA A 465 4.82 -16.13 -39.10
C ALA A 465 5.01 -17.13 -37.95
N ASN A 466 4.55 -16.83 -36.73
CA ASN A 466 4.59 -17.78 -35.62
C ASN A 466 3.38 -18.72 -35.75
N THR A 467 3.43 -19.66 -36.71
CA THR A 467 2.30 -20.56 -37.00
C THR A 467 2.47 -21.95 -36.41
N LEU A 468 1.35 -22.61 -36.13
CA LEU A 468 1.33 -24.01 -35.67
C LEU A 468 1.97 -24.95 -36.71
N ASP A 469 1.75 -24.68 -37.99
CA ASP A 469 2.23 -25.52 -39.09
C ASP A 469 3.74 -25.44 -39.27
N ALA A 470 4.32 -24.24 -39.10
CA ALA A 470 5.76 -24.04 -39.20
C ALA A 470 6.49 -24.59 -37.96
N ASP A 471 5.97 -24.30 -36.77
CA ASP A 471 6.69 -24.61 -35.52
C ASP A 471 6.44 -26.06 -35.04
N TYR A 472 5.24 -26.61 -35.27
CA TYR A 472 4.83 -27.94 -34.79
C TYR A 472 4.04 -28.75 -35.84
N PRO A 473 4.63 -29.07 -37.01
CA PRO A 473 3.93 -29.70 -38.13
C PRO A 473 3.34 -31.09 -37.82
N ALA A 474 4.00 -31.88 -36.95
CA ALA A 474 3.48 -33.19 -36.56
C ALA A 474 2.35 -33.06 -35.52
N ALA A 475 2.43 -32.05 -34.65
CA ALA A 475 1.33 -31.73 -33.75
C ALA A 475 0.08 -31.32 -34.54
N ARG A 476 0.22 -30.44 -35.55
CA ARG A 476 -0.91 -30.05 -36.41
C ARG A 476 -1.69 -31.25 -36.95
N ARG A 477 -0.99 -32.26 -37.47
CA ARG A 477 -1.59 -33.47 -38.05
C ARG A 477 -2.25 -34.37 -37.01
N ALA A 478 -1.72 -34.38 -35.78
CA ALA A 478 -2.19 -35.23 -34.70
C ALA A 478 -3.27 -34.58 -33.81
N LEU A 479 -3.50 -33.27 -33.94
CA LEU A 479 -4.51 -32.52 -33.17
C LEU A 479 -5.92 -32.84 -33.69
N GLN A 480 -6.48 -33.95 -33.23
CA GLN A 480 -7.90 -34.26 -33.31
C GLN A 480 -8.49 -34.16 -31.90
N ILE A 481 -9.16 -33.05 -31.62
CA ILE A 481 -9.67 -32.73 -30.29
C ILE A 481 -11.17 -32.51 -30.39
N ASP A 482 -11.89 -33.14 -29.48
CA ASP A 482 -13.28 -32.77 -29.22
C ASP A 482 -13.29 -31.48 -28.38
N TRP A 483 -13.62 -30.38 -29.05
CA TRP A 483 -13.74 -29.05 -28.45
C TRP A 483 -15.11 -28.82 -27.80
N THR A 484 -16.08 -29.68 -28.12
CA THR A 484 -17.49 -29.58 -27.73
C THR A 484 -17.85 -30.54 -26.59
N GLY A 485 -17.03 -31.56 -26.34
CA GLY A 485 -17.35 -32.67 -25.44
C GLY A 485 -16.91 -32.49 -24.00
N SER A 486 -17.93 -32.40 -23.15
CA SER A 486 -17.98 -32.79 -21.75
C SER A 486 -17.08 -33.98 -21.38
N ARG A 487 -15.85 -33.70 -20.95
CA ARG A 487 -15.13 -34.61 -20.05
C ARG A 487 -15.56 -34.25 -18.63
N THR A 488 -15.82 -35.26 -17.79
CA THR A 488 -16.28 -35.13 -16.40
C THR A 488 -15.69 -33.89 -15.74
N PRO A 489 -16.53 -32.93 -15.30
CA PRO A 489 -16.04 -31.67 -14.74
C PRO A 489 -15.06 -31.99 -13.61
N VAL A 490 -13.90 -31.35 -13.62
CA VAL A 490 -13.06 -31.33 -12.42
C VAL A 490 -13.94 -30.69 -11.34
N PRO A 491 -14.19 -31.35 -10.20
CA PRO A 491 -15.07 -30.80 -9.18
C PRO A 491 -14.58 -29.40 -8.81
N ALA A 492 -15.53 -28.45 -8.66
CA ALA A 492 -15.27 -27.05 -8.31
C ALA A 492 -14.41 -26.91 -7.03
N SER A 493 -14.39 -27.95 -6.20
CA SER A 493 -13.36 -28.19 -5.20
C SER A 493 -12.29 -29.12 -5.76
N PRO A 494 -11.13 -28.61 -6.22
CA PRO A 494 -10.07 -29.48 -6.70
C PRO A 494 -9.66 -30.45 -5.58
N PRO A 495 -9.43 -31.75 -5.86
CA PRO A 495 -8.85 -32.65 -4.87
C PRO A 495 -7.57 -32.00 -4.32
N GLY A 496 -7.35 -32.11 -3.01
CA GLY A 496 -6.39 -31.32 -2.20
C GLY A 496 -4.90 -31.44 -2.55
N LYS A 497 -4.55 -31.77 -3.79
CA LYS A 497 -3.20 -31.93 -4.32
C LYS A 497 -2.80 -30.81 -5.28
N GLY A 498 -3.48 -29.66 -5.26
CA GLY A 498 -3.27 -28.63 -6.29
C GLY A 498 -2.24 -27.56 -5.97
N LEU A 499 -2.25 -27.01 -4.76
CA LEU A 499 -1.44 -25.86 -4.35
C LEU A 499 -0.73 -26.13 -3.03
N SER A 500 0.33 -25.38 -2.70
CA SER A 500 0.95 -25.47 -1.37
C SER A 500 0.05 -24.79 -0.33
N ALA A 501 0.30 -25.05 0.96
CA ALA A 501 -0.41 -24.36 2.04
C ALA A 501 -0.26 -22.82 1.95
N GLU A 502 0.90 -22.34 1.47
CA GLU A 502 1.20 -20.92 1.23
C GLU A 502 0.33 -20.27 0.13
N HIS A 503 -0.36 -21.06 -0.70
CA HIS A 503 -1.21 -20.57 -1.81
C HIS A 503 -2.69 -20.94 -1.61
N MET A 504 -3.10 -21.18 -0.37
CA MET A 504 -4.50 -21.49 -0.05
C MET A 504 -5.46 -20.34 -0.35
N ASP A 505 -4.99 -19.11 -0.26
CA ASP A 505 -5.71 -17.90 -0.63
C ASP A 505 -5.89 -17.78 -2.16
N VAL A 506 -4.87 -18.13 -2.96
CA VAL A 506 -4.98 -18.25 -4.43
C VAL A 506 -6.07 -19.27 -4.78
N ARG A 507 -6.15 -20.35 -4.02
CA ARG A 507 -7.20 -21.35 -4.19
C ARG A 507 -8.58 -20.80 -3.80
N ALA A 508 -8.70 -20.17 -2.63
CA ALA A 508 -9.99 -19.73 -2.09
C ALA A 508 -10.56 -18.51 -2.84
N GLU A 509 -9.71 -17.59 -3.26
CA GLU A 509 -10.09 -16.27 -3.77
C GLU A 509 -9.60 -16.01 -5.21
N GLY A 510 -9.40 -17.08 -6.00
CA GLY A 510 -8.78 -17.00 -7.32
C GLY A 510 -9.35 -15.91 -8.23
N ALA A 511 -10.68 -15.71 -8.25
CA ALA A 511 -11.30 -14.65 -9.06
C ALA A 511 -10.90 -13.23 -8.62
N ARG A 512 -10.88 -12.98 -7.29
CA ARG A 512 -10.45 -11.70 -6.70
C ARG A 512 -8.99 -11.44 -7.01
N MET A 513 -8.15 -12.47 -6.85
CA MET A 513 -6.71 -12.37 -7.11
C MET A 513 -6.39 -12.12 -8.58
N VAL A 514 -7.06 -12.82 -9.50
CA VAL A 514 -6.88 -12.60 -10.95
C VAL A 514 -7.28 -11.17 -11.32
N ALA A 515 -8.39 -10.65 -10.79
CA ALA A 515 -8.81 -9.28 -11.03
C ALA A 515 -7.78 -8.25 -10.52
N ALA A 516 -7.24 -8.46 -9.32
CA ALA A 516 -6.22 -7.60 -8.72
C ALA A 516 -4.90 -7.67 -9.51
N ALA A 517 -4.36 -8.86 -9.77
CA ALA A 517 -3.12 -9.05 -10.51
C ALA A 517 -3.19 -8.52 -11.96
N ASN A 518 -4.37 -8.54 -12.57
CA ASN A 518 -4.56 -7.96 -13.91
C ASN A 518 -4.44 -6.42 -13.95
N GLN A 519 -4.43 -5.72 -12.81
CA GLN A 519 -4.01 -4.32 -12.75
C GLN A 519 -2.53 -4.18 -13.11
N VAL A 520 -1.67 -5.07 -12.60
CA VAL A 520 -0.24 -5.13 -12.94
C VAL A 520 -0.04 -5.42 -14.43
N ALA A 521 -0.83 -6.31 -15.01
CA ALA A 521 -0.74 -6.61 -16.44
C ALA A 521 -1.10 -5.39 -17.33
N ARG A 522 -2.02 -4.54 -16.86
CA ARG A 522 -2.49 -3.35 -17.59
C ARG A 522 -1.56 -2.15 -17.44
N PHE A 523 -1.12 -1.86 -16.21
CA PHE A 523 -0.37 -0.63 -15.88
C PHE A 523 1.12 -0.88 -15.64
N GLY A 524 1.57 -2.14 -15.72
CA GLY A 524 2.91 -2.55 -15.36
C GLY A 524 3.10 -2.68 -13.84
N ARG A 525 4.32 -2.99 -13.42
CA ARG A 525 4.69 -3.09 -11.99
C ARG A 525 5.05 -1.73 -11.37
N ASN A 526 4.51 -0.63 -11.90
CA ASN A 526 4.76 0.68 -11.33
C ASN A 526 3.92 0.84 -10.04
N PRO A 527 4.53 0.93 -8.85
CA PRO A 527 3.80 1.09 -7.59
C PRO A 527 3.03 2.41 -7.48
N GLU A 528 3.26 3.35 -8.41
CA GLU A 528 2.49 4.60 -8.52
C GLU A 528 1.15 4.41 -9.22
N LEU A 529 1.00 3.33 -10.00
CA LEU A 529 -0.19 3.08 -10.83
C LEU A 529 -0.97 1.84 -10.38
N VAL A 530 -0.43 1.07 -9.44
CA VAL A 530 -0.97 -0.22 -9.01
C VAL A 530 -0.88 -0.34 -7.50
N SER A 531 -1.95 -0.83 -6.88
CA SER A 531 -2.00 -1.01 -5.43
C SER A 531 -1.05 -2.10 -4.92
N ALA A 532 -0.67 -2.03 -3.64
CA ALA A 532 0.08 -3.09 -2.97
C ALA A 532 -0.62 -4.46 -3.09
N ASP A 533 -1.94 -4.51 -2.90
CA ASP A 533 -2.75 -5.73 -3.08
C ASP A 533 -2.59 -6.37 -4.46
N ALA A 534 -2.56 -5.56 -5.51
CA ALA A 534 -2.38 -6.05 -6.88
C ALA A 534 -0.96 -6.59 -7.12
N LEU A 535 0.06 -6.00 -6.51
CA LEU A 535 1.43 -6.51 -6.52
C LEU A 535 1.56 -7.84 -5.77
N VAL A 536 0.92 -7.95 -4.60
CA VAL A 536 0.86 -9.20 -3.81
C VAL A 536 0.13 -10.29 -4.60
N ALA A 537 -1.01 -9.97 -5.19
CA ALA A 537 -1.76 -10.93 -6.02
C ALA A 537 -0.94 -11.44 -7.22
N ASP A 538 -0.24 -10.56 -7.96
CA ASP A 538 0.65 -10.99 -9.07
C ASP A 538 1.80 -11.85 -8.57
N ALA A 539 2.36 -11.54 -7.39
CA ALA A 539 3.45 -12.33 -6.82
C ALA A 539 3.00 -13.71 -6.38
N LYS A 540 1.86 -13.82 -5.68
CA LYS A 540 1.29 -15.09 -5.23
C LYS A 540 0.84 -15.97 -6.40
N LEU A 541 0.10 -15.42 -7.36
CA LEU A 541 -0.28 -16.14 -8.57
C LEU A 541 0.96 -16.61 -9.35
N GLY A 542 1.94 -15.72 -9.54
CA GLY A 542 3.18 -16.07 -10.23
C GLY A 542 3.94 -17.20 -9.54
N GLN A 543 4.11 -17.14 -8.22
CA GLN A 543 4.78 -18.21 -7.46
C GLN A 543 3.96 -19.52 -7.50
N ALA A 544 2.63 -19.44 -7.37
CA ALA A 544 1.75 -20.61 -7.45
C ALA A 544 1.88 -21.31 -8.81
N PHE A 545 1.94 -20.57 -9.91
CA PHE A 545 2.18 -21.14 -11.25
C PHE A 545 3.59 -21.70 -11.43
N GLU A 546 4.62 -21.03 -10.91
CA GLU A 546 6.00 -21.55 -10.92
C GLU A 546 6.07 -22.93 -10.23
N VAL A 547 5.45 -23.06 -9.05
CA VAL A 547 5.35 -24.33 -8.32
C VAL A 547 4.47 -25.35 -9.07
N TRP A 548 3.30 -24.94 -9.57
CA TRP A 548 2.36 -25.79 -10.30
C TRP A 548 3.04 -26.48 -11.48
N LYS A 549 3.71 -25.69 -12.33
CA LYS A 549 4.41 -26.18 -13.53
C LYS A 549 5.64 -27.01 -13.19
N ALA A 550 6.32 -26.73 -12.09
CA ALA A 550 7.55 -27.43 -11.71
C ALA A 550 7.30 -28.82 -11.13
N VAL A 551 6.18 -29.06 -10.44
CA VAL A 551 5.96 -30.29 -9.65
C VAL A 551 5.23 -31.37 -10.45
N ARG A 552 5.80 -32.58 -10.48
CA ARG A 552 5.30 -33.75 -11.24
C ARG A 552 3.96 -34.30 -10.76
N VAL A 553 3.69 -34.22 -9.45
CA VAL A 553 2.48 -34.80 -8.82
C VAL A 553 1.22 -33.98 -9.15
N ARG A 554 1.36 -32.78 -9.72
CA ARG A 554 0.23 -31.96 -10.16
C ARG A 554 -0.41 -32.54 -11.43
N ASP A 555 -1.69 -32.23 -11.64
CA ASP A 555 -2.41 -32.70 -12.81
C ASP A 555 -2.09 -31.84 -14.04
N HIS A 556 -1.21 -32.38 -14.89
CA HIS A 556 -0.81 -31.78 -16.16
C HIS A 556 -1.55 -32.38 -17.36
N THR A 557 -2.73 -32.99 -17.13
CA THR A 557 -3.52 -33.59 -18.21
C THR A 557 -4.11 -32.48 -19.10
N PRO A 558 -3.87 -32.52 -20.43
CA PRO A 558 -4.46 -31.54 -21.34
C PRO A 558 -5.99 -31.55 -21.28
N ARG A 559 -6.57 -30.37 -21.04
CA ARG A 559 -8.03 -30.17 -21.02
C ARG A 559 -8.41 -28.86 -21.70
N VAL A 560 -9.65 -28.79 -22.17
CA VAL A 560 -10.22 -27.58 -22.77
C VAL A 560 -10.78 -26.71 -21.66
N LEU A 561 -10.30 -25.46 -21.59
CA LEU A 561 -10.79 -24.44 -20.68
C LEU A 561 -11.39 -23.31 -21.51
N THR A 562 -12.62 -22.92 -21.20
CA THR A 562 -13.33 -21.89 -21.97
C THR A 562 -13.37 -20.58 -21.19
N ALA A 563 -13.02 -19.47 -21.83
CA ALA A 563 -13.21 -18.12 -21.27
C ALA A 563 -13.80 -17.17 -22.32
N ALA A 564 -14.49 -16.13 -21.86
CA ALA A 564 -15.05 -15.10 -22.73
C ALA A 564 -14.39 -13.75 -22.43
N HIS A 565 -13.97 -13.09 -23.49
CA HIS A 565 -13.26 -11.82 -23.45
C HIS A 565 -14.08 -10.76 -24.19
N PRO A 566 -14.23 -9.55 -23.63
CA PRO A 566 -14.86 -8.46 -24.35
C PRO A 566 -13.94 -7.98 -25.49
N VAL A 567 -14.52 -7.70 -26.65
CA VAL A 567 -13.81 -6.99 -27.72
C VAL A 567 -13.47 -5.58 -27.24
N PRO A 568 -12.22 -5.11 -27.37
CA PRO A 568 -11.84 -3.76 -26.95
C PRO A 568 -12.70 -2.70 -27.63
N ALA A 569 -12.98 -1.58 -26.95
CA ALA A 569 -13.78 -0.49 -27.51
C ALA A 569 -13.22 0.05 -28.84
N ALA A 570 -11.88 0.04 -29.01
CA ALA A 570 -11.21 0.45 -30.24
C ALA A 570 -11.54 -0.45 -31.45
N TYR A 571 -12.02 -1.67 -31.21
CA TYR A 571 -12.35 -2.66 -32.23
C TYR A 571 -13.86 -2.87 -32.41
N ARG A 572 -14.73 -2.07 -31.77
CA ARG A 572 -16.18 -2.17 -31.98
C ARG A 572 -16.54 -1.83 -33.42
N GLY A 573 -17.32 -2.68 -34.07
CA GLY A 573 -17.62 -2.59 -35.51
C GLY A 573 -16.45 -3.00 -36.42
N ARG A 574 -15.29 -3.37 -35.84
CA ARG A 574 -14.11 -3.93 -36.51
C ARG A 574 -13.73 -5.28 -35.91
N GLU A 575 -14.73 -6.08 -35.52
CA GLU A 575 -14.52 -7.35 -34.83
C GLU A 575 -13.69 -8.33 -35.67
N ALA A 576 -13.89 -8.33 -37.00
CA ALA A 576 -13.09 -9.15 -37.92
C ALA A 576 -11.60 -8.77 -37.94
N GLU A 577 -11.28 -7.47 -37.80
CA GLU A 577 -9.89 -7.00 -37.69
C GLU A 577 -9.28 -7.42 -36.36
N PHE A 578 -10.03 -7.34 -35.26
CA PHE A 578 -9.59 -7.83 -33.96
C PHE A 578 -9.21 -9.31 -34.01
N VAL A 579 -10.04 -10.14 -34.65
CA VAL A 579 -9.77 -11.57 -34.83
C VAL A 579 -8.54 -11.79 -35.70
N ARG A 580 -8.43 -11.10 -36.83
CA ARG A 580 -7.29 -11.23 -37.73
C ARG A 580 -5.98 -10.86 -37.04
N ASP A 581 -5.98 -9.80 -36.25
CA ASP A 581 -4.76 -9.25 -35.65
C ASP A 581 -4.37 -10.01 -34.37
N VAL A 582 -5.33 -10.35 -33.51
CA VAL A 582 -5.08 -11.00 -32.22
C VAL A 582 -5.16 -12.52 -32.29
N PHE A 583 -6.09 -13.07 -33.06
CA PHE A 583 -6.34 -14.51 -33.19
C PHE A 583 -6.23 -15.00 -34.65
N PRO A 584 -5.11 -14.72 -35.36
CA PRO A 584 -4.97 -15.14 -36.75
C PRO A 584 -5.07 -16.66 -36.87
N ASN A 585 -5.90 -17.15 -37.78
CA ASN A 585 -6.03 -18.59 -38.06
C ASN A 585 -4.66 -19.22 -38.36
N GLY A 586 -4.31 -20.29 -37.64
CA GLY A 586 -3.01 -20.94 -37.72
C GLY A 586 -1.86 -20.20 -37.03
N GLY A 587 -2.05 -18.93 -36.61
CA GLY A 587 -1.04 -18.10 -35.97
C GLY A 587 -0.97 -18.28 -34.45
N ALA A 588 -0.45 -17.26 -33.75
CA ALA A 588 -0.22 -17.32 -32.31
C ALA A 588 -0.62 -16.03 -31.59
N PHE A 589 -0.93 -16.17 -30.31
CA PHE A 589 -1.06 -15.05 -29.38
C PHE A 589 -0.51 -15.44 -28.01
N THR A 590 -0.26 -14.45 -27.18
CA THR A 590 0.16 -14.68 -25.79
C THR A 590 -0.77 -13.98 -24.83
N THR A 591 -1.13 -14.63 -23.72
CA THR A 591 -1.90 -14.00 -22.66
C THR A 591 -1.10 -12.85 -22.02
N LYS A 592 -1.75 -11.72 -21.79
CA LYS A 592 -1.20 -10.56 -21.08
C LYS A 592 -2.03 -10.33 -19.81
N GLY A 593 -1.61 -10.95 -18.72
CA GLY A 593 -2.40 -11.11 -17.50
C GLY A 593 -2.93 -12.53 -17.35
N TYR A 594 -3.54 -12.80 -16.20
CA TYR A 594 -4.12 -14.09 -15.87
C TYR A 594 -5.55 -14.17 -16.40
N THR A 595 -5.92 -15.32 -16.95
CA THR A 595 -7.27 -15.57 -17.47
C THR A 595 -7.99 -16.56 -16.57
N MET A 596 -9.19 -16.20 -16.09
CA MET A 596 -10.09 -17.15 -15.44
C MET A 596 -10.92 -17.85 -16.51
N ALA A 597 -10.87 -19.17 -16.53
CA ALA A 597 -11.56 -20.02 -17.49
C ALA A 597 -12.34 -21.12 -16.77
N ARG A 598 -13.30 -21.74 -17.46
CA ARG A 598 -14.11 -22.84 -16.91
C ARG A 598 -13.96 -24.10 -17.74
N SER A 599 -13.84 -25.24 -17.06
CA SER A 599 -13.82 -26.56 -17.69
C SER A 599 -15.20 -27.04 -18.13
N ASP A 600 -16.28 -26.51 -17.55
CA ASP A 600 -17.67 -26.88 -17.87
C ASP A 600 -18.23 -26.13 -19.09
N GLY A 601 -17.46 -25.20 -19.67
CA GLY A 601 -17.89 -24.41 -20.84
C GLY A 601 -19.00 -23.40 -20.56
N ALA A 602 -19.47 -23.25 -19.32
CA ALA A 602 -20.61 -22.40 -18.97
C ALA A 602 -20.22 -20.90 -18.91
N VAL A 603 -19.95 -20.33 -20.08
CA VAL A 603 -19.48 -18.95 -20.25
C VAL A 603 -20.41 -18.17 -21.18
N ARG A 604 -20.92 -17.03 -20.70
CA ARG A 604 -21.85 -16.16 -21.45
C ARG A 604 -21.21 -15.58 -22.71
N GLY A 605 -21.80 -15.90 -23.86
CA GLY A 605 -21.50 -15.32 -25.17
C GLY A 605 -22.32 -14.06 -25.46
N GLY A 606 -22.32 -13.67 -26.73
CA GLY A 606 -23.05 -12.56 -27.32
C GLY A 606 -22.16 -11.67 -28.19
N GLN A 607 -22.80 -10.85 -29.03
CA GLN A 607 -22.13 -9.88 -29.88
C GLN A 607 -21.11 -9.01 -29.12
N GLY A 608 -19.95 -8.77 -29.73
CA GLY A 608 -18.86 -8.02 -29.12
C GLY A 608 -18.06 -8.80 -28.07
N ARG A 609 -18.20 -10.14 -28.05
CA ARG A 609 -17.39 -11.04 -27.21
C ARG A 609 -16.66 -12.07 -28.07
N VAL A 610 -15.49 -12.46 -27.58
CA VAL A 610 -14.70 -13.57 -28.11
C VAL A 610 -14.70 -14.67 -27.05
N ARG A 611 -15.24 -15.83 -27.38
CA ARG A 611 -15.13 -17.04 -26.57
C ARG A 611 -13.91 -17.83 -27.06
N VAL A 612 -12.98 -18.07 -26.16
CA VAL A 612 -11.73 -18.78 -26.45
C VAL A 612 -11.74 -20.12 -25.72
N HIS A 613 -11.59 -21.19 -26.48
CA HIS A 613 -11.39 -22.56 -26.01
C HIS A 613 -9.89 -22.85 -25.97
N TYR A 614 -9.32 -22.84 -24.78
CA TYR A 614 -7.91 -23.08 -24.52
C TYR A 614 -7.66 -24.55 -24.22
N LEU A 615 -6.99 -25.27 -25.12
CA LEU A 615 -6.41 -26.58 -24.79
C LEU A 615 -5.06 -26.38 -24.09
N THR A 616 -5.03 -26.65 -22.78
CA THR A 616 -3.83 -26.48 -21.95
C THR A 616 -3.64 -27.63 -20.97
N SER A 617 -2.38 -27.96 -20.68
CA SER A 617 -2.01 -28.82 -19.55
C SER A 617 -1.77 -28.05 -18.25
N ASP A 618 -1.64 -26.73 -18.34
CA ASP A 618 -1.11 -25.90 -17.25
C ASP A 618 -2.21 -25.06 -16.58
N GLY A 619 -3.48 -25.38 -16.84
CA GLY A 619 -4.60 -24.79 -16.11
C GLY A 619 -4.50 -25.11 -14.63
N MET A 620 -4.47 -24.09 -13.78
CA MET A 620 -4.36 -24.26 -12.34
C MET A 620 -5.76 -24.15 -11.71
N PRO A 621 -6.26 -25.22 -11.08
CA PRO A 621 -7.63 -25.21 -10.56
C PRO A 621 -7.73 -24.36 -9.29
N VAL A 622 -8.75 -23.48 -9.24
CA VAL A 622 -9.07 -22.60 -8.12
C VAL A 622 -10.57 -22.62 -7.84
N THR A 623 -11.00 -21.97 -6.77
CA THR A 623 -12.44 -21.83 -6.49
C THR A 623 -13.10 -21.01 -7.61
N GLY A 624 -14.11 -21.59 -8.27
CA GLY A 624 -14.85 -20.96 -9.35
C GLY A 624 -14.34 -21.22 -10.77
N GLY A 625 -13.25 -21.98 -10.96
CA GLY A 625 -12.77 -22.37 -12.29
C GLY A 625 -11.28 -22.75 -12.32
N ASP A 626 -10.64 -22.50 -13.46
CA ASP A 626 -9.23 -22.71 -13.70
C ASP A 626 -8.57 -21.39 -14.11
N VAL A 627 -7.40 -21.11 -13.56
CA VAL A 627 -6.59 -19.95 -13.97
C VAL A 627 -5.61 -20.40 -15.05
N ILE A 628 -5.45 -19.58 -16.08
CA ILE A 628 -4.40 -19.65 -17.08
C ILE A 628 -3.38 -18.55 -16.77
N GLU A 629 -2.10 -18.92 -16.77
CA GLU A 629 -1.00 -18.03 -16.42
C GLU A 629 -0.85 -16.86 -17.40
N ASN A 630 -0.36 -15.74 -16.88
CA ASN A 630 0.20 -14.66 -17.67
C ASN A 630 1.38 -15.14 -18.55
N ALA A 631 1.55 -14.52 -19.72
CA ALA A 631 2.61 -14.81 -20.67
C ALA A 631 2.61 -16.24 -21.25
N THR A 632 1.45 -16.92 -21.22
CA THR A 632 1.26 -18.23 -21.86
C THR A 632 0.97 -18.04 -23.34
N THR A 633 1.71 -18.75 -24.20
CA THR A 633 1.50 -18.70 -25.66
C THR A 633 0.56 -19.80 -26.12
N PHE A 634 -0.37 -19.42 -27.00
CA PHE A 634 -1.32 -20.31 -27.65
C PHE A 634 -1.23 -20.18 -29.16
N ARG A 635 -1.45 -21.29 -29.86
CA ARG A 635 -1.59 -21.39 -31.30
C ARG A 635 -3.05 -21.55 -31.68
N VAL A 636 -3.52 -20.69 -32.58
CA VAL A 636 -4.91 -20.69 -33.03
C VAL A 636 -5.11 -21.81 -34.04
N VAL A 637 -6.05 -22.71 -33.77
CA VAL A 637 -6.40 -23.83 -34.64
C VAL A 637 -7.50 -23.43 -35.62
N SER A 638 -8.54 -22.76 -35.11
CA SER A 638 -9.62 -22.21 -35.93
C SER A 638 -10.30 -21.04 -35.23
N THR A 639 -10.93 -20.19 -36.05
CA THR A 639 -11.85 -19.12 -35.63
C THR A 639 -13.15 -19.25 -36.41
N GLU A 640 -14.27 -19.21 -35.70
CA GLU A 640 -15.62 -19.37 -36.23
C GLU A 640 -16.51 -18.27 -35.62
N VAL A 641 -17.57 -17.85 -36.30
CA VAL A 641 -18.56 -16.91 -35.74
C VAL A 641 -19.84 -17.70 -35.47
N ALA A 642 -20.29 -17.71 -34.23
CA ALA A 642 -21.50 -18.39 -33.80
C ALA A 642 -22.75 -17.56 -34.14
N ASP A 643 -23.91 -18.22 -34.14
CA ASP A 643 -25.21 -17.63 -34.50
C ASP A 643 -25.61 -16.46 -33.59
N ASP A 644 -25.14 -16.44 -32.33
CA ASP A 644 -25.36 -15.36 -31.36
C ASP A 644 -24.40 -14.16 -31.56
N GLY A 645 -23.60 -14.17 -32.62
CA GLY A 645 -22.59 -13.16 -32.93
C GLY A 645 -21.30 -13.27 -32.10
N THR A 646 -21.14 -14.32 -31.29
CA THR A 646 -19.89 -14.60 -30.57
C THR A 646 -18.82 -15.08 -31.54
N ILE A 647 -17.60 -14.60 -31.41
CA ILE A 647 -16.46 -15.19 -32.10
C ILE A 647 -15.92 -16.35 -31.26
N GLU A 648 -15.93 -17.55 -31.82
CA GLU A 648 -15.34 -18.75 -31.25
C GLU A 648 -13.89 -18.92 -31.72
N VAL A 649 -12.96 -19.03 -30.78
CA VAL A 649 -11.54 -19.24 -31.05
C VAL A 649 -11.10 -20.53 -30.39
N ARG A 650 -10.60 -21.49 -31.18
CA ARG A 650 -10.00 -22.72 -30.65
C ARG A 650 -8.49 -22.58 -30.67
N ALA A 651 -7.85 -22.73 -29.52
CA ALA A 651 -6.42 -22.51 -29.38
C ALA A 651 -5.74 -23.58 -28.53
N VAL A 652 -4.52 -23.97 -28.90
CA VAL A 652 -3.70 -24.96 -28.19
C VAL A 652 -2.45 -24.31 -27.61
N SER A 653 -2.15 -24.58 -26.34
CA SER A 653 -0.92 -24.07 -25.71
C SER A 653 0.34 -24.64 -26.38
N ASP A 654 1.41 -23.84 -26.46
CA ASP A 654 2.69 -24.26 -27.03
C ASP A 654 3.24 -25.53 -26.35
N GLN A 655 3.07 -25.63 -25.04
CA GLN A 655 3.53 -26.80 -24.28
C GLN A 655 2.80 -28.09 -24.66
N VAL A 656 1.49 -28.03 -24.94
CA VAL A 656 0.73 -29.19 -25.41
C VAL A 656 1.16 -29.55 -26.84
N ALA A 657 1.30 -28.56 -27.72
CA ALA A 657 1.76 -28.77 -29.10
C ALA A 657 3.17 -29.40 -29.14
N ALA A 658 4.11 -28.87 -28.36
CA ALA A 658 5.48 -29.38 -28.25
C ALA A 658 5.52 -30.82 -27.72
N ARG A 659 4.70 -31.16 -26.72
CA ARG A 659 4.59 -32.55 -26.20
C ARG A 659 4.06 -33.51 -27.27
N ILE A 660 3.07 -33.10 -28.06
CA ILE A 660 2.54 -33.93 -29.16
C ILE A 660 3.62 -34.10 -30.24
N GLN A 661 4.32 -33.03 -30.63
CA GLN A 661 5.43 -33.05 -31.57
C GLN A 661 6.53 -34.04 -31.12
N GLN A 662 6.93 -33.98 -29.85
CA GLN A 662 7.95 -34.86 -29.29
C GLN A 662 7.52 -36.34 -29.25
N LYS A 663 6.23 -36.61 -28.97
CA LYS A 663 5.68 -37.97 -29.03
C LYS A 663 5.65 -38.50 -30.47
N ALA A 664 5.31 -37.65 -31.43
CA ALA A 664 5.29 -38.01 -32.83
C ALA A 664 6.70 -38.27 -33.39
N SER A 665 7.70 -37.50 -32.96
CA SER A 665 9.09 -37.70 -33.39
C SER A 665 9.76 -38.94 -32.80
N ARG A 666 9.33 -39.42 -31.62
CA ARG A 666 9.83 -40.67 -31.00
C ARG A 666 9.23 -41.96 -31.58
N ARG A 667 8.12 -41.86 -32.31
CA ARG A 667 7.44 -43.00 -32.96
C ARG A 667 7.93 -43.26 -34.39
N ARG A 668 8.72 -42.34 -34.93
CA ARG A 668 9.52 -42.51 -36.14
C ARG A 668 10.93 -42.90 -35.73
#